data_AF-K5ZRK1-F1
#
_entry.id   AF-K5ZRK1-F1
#
_cell.length_a   1.000
_cell.length_b   1.000
_cell.length_c   1.000
_cell.angle_alpha   90.00
_cell.angle_beta   90.00
_cell.angle_gamma   90.00
#
_symmetry.space_group_name_H-M   'P 1'
#
loop_
_entity.id
_entity.type
_entity.pdbx_description
1 polymer ?
#
loop_
_entity_poly.entity_id
_entity_poly.type
_entity_poly.pdbx_seq_one_letter_code
_entity_poly.pdbx_strand_id
1 'polypeptide(L)'
;MSFVNNIQSVAKYESKILIRSWFFKVFTVLALLILGFFDFGMLVADNGGGMWMLKALPSNLPYLNLLLLNTGQAVISIFLASEFLKRDKKLDTSEVFYVRPLSNAEYVIGKIWGNLRVFLILNLIVMGMALIFNFIGSGMSVDWLSYPVYFLLISIPTLIFIIGLSIFLMLVLKNQALTFIILLGYIGLTLFYISDKFYYLFDYMAYSLPLVKSTIVGFTNLEVVLNHRAIYFFAGLAFIFFTIFLFRRLPNSSRSNYPWLFLSFCMLLISGAAGYKHVHSILGEGEVRTLYTEINNKYVNTPKMIINQYDISLEQQPERVVSEVEMKGMALQPATVFTFCLNPGLQVEEIKRGGKPLDFKRDNQILLVDFGEEVLPGDTVSFSIRYSGKIDSKFCYLDIPAEVLQKERRDFLFNIDKQYVFQTPDYLLFTPETYWYPRPGTSYSNMSPDWQQTYFSKFGLRVKPLPGLTPLSQGEGVKGEDGVYSFASEYPAQAISVIVGKYKQQSLESDSTLYSIWHIEGNDYYTATFDSILDTIPSFIRNMRDNLERNYKLSYPFSRFSIVEVPVQFSTYTRAWSQAQEAVQPEMVLFPEKGCMFGQLDVDKMWRNQVKWSKRGGREITEEEAKIRTLNNFFWIFQRPEGNYNFSSSGRGNYNISSQANPYFLFPQLYNYRYNIFSPEWPVANTAIELYLQKKSDNYGWEREINGISNNEKASLLMEKQTFKELLGNVEYRDLLENIISLKTYRLFAIPEINIGVNAFRDSLYTLLERNTFRNIQFESLLDTLGMISHADIRSGLEEWLHPTPLPIYSLGRPEVTKITNRGQESFVLKMQVSNNSDYDGIIHIDIQGVGRSSQNDIDPRTSRKIPLEAHQTKELVSVWEDAPRDVTVNTLISGNLPSVINQPVGNIRQERRQNIDAEGDFIISDSSFGTEGEIIVDNEDSTLFILSEPDVVGLLPKWLDKVEDTSFKYSGVSSWRPPLEWTATTNANYYGKYIRSAYVIKSGNGSQTATWKIPVPSEGTYDAYYYVSKDNELRYNDRAQGEYRFRIRQGEESEDAYINLRKANEGWEQLGVYYFVADTAYITLTNECKLRSVTADAVKLVKR
;
A
#
# COMPACT_ATOMS: atom_id res chain seq x y z
N MET A 1 -43.20 24.73 35.56
CA MET A 1 -42.96 25.74 34.50
C MET A 1 -41.81 26.73 34.79
N SER A 2 -41.35 26.95 36.03
CA SER A 2 -40.22 27.89 36.29
C SER A 2 -38.83 27.35 35.94
N PHE A 3 -38.55 26.04 36.14
CA PHE A 3 -37.22 25.43 35.95
C PHE A 3 -36.66 25.59 34.52
N VAL A 4 -37.45 25.26 33.50
CA VAL A 4 -37.06 25.41 32.09
C VAL A 4 -36.90 26.87 31.71
N ASN A 5 -37.80 27.74 32.18
CA ASN A 5 -37.73 29.19 31.91
C ASN A 5 -36.49 29.83 32.56
N ASN A 6 -36.08 29.36 33.73
CA ASN A 6 -34.86 29.76 34.43
C ASN A 6 -33.61 29.37 33.64
N ILE A 7 -33.51 28.11 33.21
CA ILE A 7 -32.41 27.61 32.37
C ILE A 7 -32.32 28.40 31.06
N GLN A 8 -33.44 28.58 30.36
CA GLN A 8 -33.47 29.33 29.10
C GLN A 8 -33.06 30.79 29.27
N SER A 9 -33.45 31.41 30.40
CA SER A 9 -33.04 32.78 30.72
C SER A 9 -31.53 32.86 30.87
N VAL A 10 -30.93 32.03 31.73
CA VAL A 10 -29.47 31.98 31.92
C VAL A 10 -28.76 31.70 30.60
N ALA A 11 -29.22 30.70 29.84
CA ALA A 11 -28.65 30.35 28.54
C ALA A 11 -28.70 31.50 27.53
N LYS A 12 -29.79 32.29 27.50
CA LYS A 12 -29.91 33.45 26.61
C LYS A 12 -28.88 34.53 26.92
N TYR A 13 -28.64 34.81 28.20
CA TYR A 13 -27.62 35.79 28.61
C TYR A 13 -26.21 35.26 28.34
N GLU A 14 -25.92 34.00 28.68
CA GLU A 14 -24.60 33.41 28.43
C GLU A 14 -24.29 33.37 26.92
N SER A 15 -25.25 32.95 26.09
CA SER A 15 -25.12 32.98 24.62
C SER A 15 -24.79 34.39 24.12
N LYS A 16 -25.46 35.42 24.65
CA LYS A 16 -25.25 36.82 24.25
C LYS A 16 -23.88 37.32 24.66
N ILE A 17 -23.38 36.92 25.81
CA ILE A 17 -22.03 37.27 26.28
C ILE A 17 -20.99 36.58 25.38
N LEU A 18 -21.16 35.29 25.09
CA LEU A 18 -20.25 34.53 24.23
C LEU A 18 -20.19 35.13 22.82
N ILE A 19 -21.33 35.40 22.18
CA ILE A 19 -21.40 36.03 20.85
C ILE A 19 -20.73 37.41 20.84
N ARG A 20 -20.73 38.13 21.97
CA ARG A 20 -20.08 39.44 22.10
C ARG A 20 -18.57 39.35 22.33
N SER A 21 -18.06 38.20 22.77
CA SER A 21 -16.63 37.99 23.00
C SER A 21 -15.81 38.20 21.73
N TRP A 22 -14.77 39.03 21.80
CA TRP A 22 -13.89 39.29 20.67
C TRP A 22 -13.22 38.01 20.18
N PHE A 23 -12.79 37.14 21.10
CA PHE A 23 -12.15 35.87 20.77
C PHE A 23 -13.07 34.93 19.97
N PHE A 24 -14.34 34.78 20.39
CA PHE A 24 -15.31 33.95 19.67
C PHE A 24 -15.68 34.53 18.30
N LYS A 25 -15.79 35.87 18.19
CA LYS A 25 -16.03 36.55 16.90
C LYS A 25 -14.87 36.32 15.93
N VAL A 26 -13.64 36.52 16.37
CA VAL A 26 -12.43 36.31 15.55
C VAL A 26 -12.38 34.86 15.07
N PHE A 27 -12.60 33.89 15.97
CA PHE A 27 -12.66 32.49 15.57
C PHE A 27 -13.76 32.22 14.56
N THR A 28 -14.99 32.70 14.80
CA THR A 28 -16.12 32.46 13.91
C THR A 28 -15.81 32.98 12.51
N VAL A 29 -15.28 34.21 12.41
CA VAL A 29 -14.89 34.81 11.12
C VAL A 29 -13.76 34.01 10.48
N LEU A 30 -12.72 33.66 11.24
CA LEU A 30 -11.58 32.90 10.72
C LEU A 30 -11.97 31.48 10.27
N ALA A 31 -12.83 30.80 11.03
CA ALA A 31 -13.35 29.48 10.67
C ALA A 31 -14.18 29.54 9.39
N LEU A 32 -15.10 30.51 9.27
CA LEU A 32 -15.89 30.70 8.06
C LEU A 32 -15.02 31.09 6.85
N LEU A 33 -14.01 31.95 7.04
CA LEU A 33 -13.09 32.32 5.96
C LEU A 33 -12.22 31.13 5.53
N ILE A 34 -11.58 30.43 6.48
CA ILE A 34 -10.71 29.29 6.16
C ILE A 34 -11.51 28.18 5.49
N LEU A 35 -12.64 27.77 6.06
CA LEU A 35 -13.48 26.73 5.49
C LEU A 35 -14.11 27.18 4.17
N GLY A 36 -14.53 28.44 4.06
CA GLY A 36 -15.06 28.99 2.81
C GLY A 36 -14.02 29.07 1.69
N PHE A 37 -12.78 29.50 1.99
CA PHE A 37 -11.67 29.48 1.03
C PHE A 37 -11.26 28.05 0.69
N PHE A 38 -11.29 27.14 1.66
CA PHE A 38 -11.02 25.73 1.45
C PHE A 38 -12.06 25.10 0.52
N ASP A 39 -13.35 25.25 0.81
CA ASP A 39 -14.46 24.75 -0.02
C ASP A 39 -14.41 25.38 -1.42
N PHE A 40 -14.18 26.69 -1.52
CA PHE A 40 -13.99 27.38 -2.79
C PHE A 40 -12.80 26.81 -3.58
N GLY A 41 -11.65 26.63 -2.92
CA GLY A 41 -10.45 26.08 -3.53
C GLY A 41 -10.61 24.62 -3.96
N MET A 42 -11.35 23.81 -3.21
CA MET A 42 -11.53 22.38 -3.48
C MET A 42 -12.62 22.10 -4.52
N LEU A 43 -13.69 22.89 -4.54
CA LEU A 43 -14.89 22.62 -5.35
C LEU A 43 -15.04 23.54 -6.57
N VAL A 44 -14.66 24.82 -6.44
CA VAL A 44 -14.97 25.86 -7.43
C VAL A 44 -13.75 26.30 -8.23
N ALA A 45 -12.56 26.35 -7.62
CA ALA A 45 -11.36 26.84 -8.30
C ALA A 45 -10.91 25.89 -9.43
N ASP A 46 -10.86 26.39 -10.66
CA ASP A 46 -10.41 25.66 -11.87
C ASP A 46 -8.96 25.14 -11.83
N ASN A 47 -8.15 25.66 -10.90
CA ASN A 47 -6.76 25.24 -10.64
C ASN A 47 -6.59 24.64 -9.23
N GLY A 48 -7.70 24.45 -8.50
CA GLY A 48 -7.68 23.84 -7.18
C GLY A 48 -7.24 22.38 -7.26
N GLY A 49 -6.49 21.93 -6.26
CA GLY A 49 -6.16 20.52 -6.03
C GLY A 49 -7.38 19.66 -5.68
N GLY A 50 -8.60 20.06 -6.08
CA GLY A 50 -9.87 19.42 -5.77
C GLY A 50 -9.79 17.90 -5.82
N MET A 51 -10.17 17.29 -4.70
CA MET A 51 -10.07 15.87 -4.41
C MET A 51 -11.31 15.14 -4.92
N TRP A 52 -11.14 14.22 -5.88
CA TRP A 52 -12.26 13.52 -6.52
C TRP A 52 -13.18 12.84 -5.50
N MET A 53 -12.60 12.23 -4.45
CA MET A 53 -13.35 11.60 -3.36
C MET A 53 -14.39 12.51 -2.68
N LEU A 54 -14.13 13.84 -2.62
CA LEU A 54 -15.05 14.82 -2.05
C LEU A 54 -16.26 15.08 -2.96
N LYS A 55 -16.06 15.04 -4.28
CA LYS A 55 -17.10 15.27 -5.30
C LYS A 55 -17.89 14.01 -5.62
N ALA A 56 -17.19 12.88 -5.75
CA ALA A 56 -17.76 11.58 -6.08
C ALA A 56 -18.77 11.11 -5.02
N LEU A 57 -18.44 11.34 -3.75
CA LEU A 57 -19.27 11.02 -2.58
C LEU A 57 -19.73 12.33 -1.91
N PRO A 58 -20.93 12.85 -2.24
CA PRO A 58 -21.35 14.15 -1.72
C PRO A 58 -21.52 14.23 -0.21
N SER A 59 -21.71 13.08 0.44
CA SER A 59 -21.74 12.94 1.90
C SER A 59 -20.43 13.40 2.55
N ASN A 60 -19.30 13.37 1.83
CA ASN A 60 -17.99 13.72 2.36
C ASN A 60 -17.81 15.22 2.64
N LEU A 61 -18.57 16.09 1.98
CA LEU A 61 -18.46 17.54 2.18
C LEU A 61 -18.88 18.00 3.58
N PRO A 62 -20.10 17.68 4.07
CA PRO A 62 -20.47 17.99 5.46
C PRO A 62 -19.59 17.23 6.48
N TYR A 63 -19.15 16.01 6.15
CA TYR A 63 -18.23 15.26 7.00
C TYR A 63 -16.90 16.00 7.23
N LEU A 64 -16.21 16.37 6.15
CA LEU A 64 -14.91 17.04 6.22
C LEU A 64 -15.00 18.41 6.92
N ASN A 65 -16.02 19.20 6.58
CA ASN A 65 -16.24 20.52 7.17
C ASN A 65 -16.45 20.45 8.70
N LEU A 66 -17.27 19.50 9.17
CA LEU A 66 -17.50 19.31 10.60
C LEU A 66 -16.25 18.80 11.33
N LEU A 67 -15.48 17.90 10.71
CA LEU A 67 -14.24 17.37 11.30
C LEU A 67 -13.16 18.46 11.43
N LEU A 68 -12.98 19.31 10.41
CA LEU A 68 -12.07 20.46 10.47
C LEU A 68 -12.52 21.49 11.51
N LEU A 69 -13.81 21.80 11.56
CA LEU A 69 -14.38 22.76 12.51
C LEU A 69 -14.23 22.28 13.96
N ASN A 70 -14.51 20.99 14.22
CA ASN A 70 -14.41 20.41 15.56
C ASN A 70 -13.00 20.55 16.16
N THR A 71 -11.95 20.44 15.34
CA THR A 71 -10.55 20.63 15.79
C THR A 71 -10.33 22.04 16.37
N GLY A 72 -10.76 23.08 15.65
CA GLY A 72 -10.70 24.45 16.16
C GLY A 72 -11.63 24.68 17.36
N GLN A 73 -12.83 24.11 17.32
CA GLN A 73 -13.83 24.27 18.39
C GLN A 73 -13.40 23.63 19.70
N ALA A 74 -12.68 22.51 19.70
CA ALA A 74 -12.19 21.87 20.90
C ALA A 74 -11.24 22.83 21.67
N VAL A 75 -10.28 23.44 20.96
CA VAL A 75 -9.33 24.41 21.55
C VAL A 75 -10.07 25.61 22.16
N ILE A 76 -11.11 26.09 21.49
CA ILE A 76 -11.86 27.28 21.93
C ILE A 76 -12.82 26.97 23.05
N SER A 77 -13.42 25.78 23.05
CA SER A 77 -14.27 25.31 24.14
C SER A 77 -13.49 25.28 25.45
N ILE A 78 -12.22 24.85 25.42
CA ILE A 78 -11.32 24.90 26.58
C ILE A 78 -11.14 26.35 27.06
N PHE A 79 -10.91 27.28 26.13
CA PHE A 79 -10.70 28.68 26.47
C PHE A 79 -11.91 29.31 27.16
N LEU A 80 -13.10 29.06 26.62
CA LEU A 80 -14.35 29.57 27.16
C LEU A 80 -14.71 28.93 28.50
N ALA A 81 -14.46 27.64 28.66
CA ALA A 81 -14.63 26.95 29.94
C ALA A 81 -13.71 27.50 31.04
N SER A 82 -12.56 28.06 30.68
CA SER A 82 -11.74 28.79 31.65
C SER A 82 -12.28 30.17 32.00
N GLU A 83 -12.90 30.89 31.06
CA GLU A 83 -13.53 32.18 31.34
C GLU A 83 -14.78 32.03 32.24
N PHE A 84 -15.46 30.88 32.16
CA PHE A 84 -16.63 30.51 32.96
C PHE A 84 -16.45 30.78 34.46
N LEU A 85 -15.27 30.48 35.03
CA LEU A 85 -14.96 30.68 36.47
C LEU A 85 -14.32 32.03 36.79
N LYS A 86 -13.60 32.64 35.84
CA LYS A 86 -12.91 33.92 36.06
C LYS A 86 -13.89 35.09 36.12
N ARG A 87 -14.96 35.05 35.32
CA ARG A 87 -16.04 36.05 35.35
C ARG A 87 -16.87 35.99 36.63
N ASP A 88 -16.92 34.85 37.31
CA ASP A 88 -17.58 34.74 38.62
C ASP A 88 -16.69 35.28 39.77
N LYS A 89 -15.38 35.48 39.55
CA LYS A 89 -14.46 36.12 40.53
C LYS A 89 -14.34 37.64 40.37
N LYS A 90 -14.64 38.20 39.20
CA LYS A 90 -14.65 39.66 38.95
C LYS A 90 -16.09 40.15 38.98
N LEU A 91 -16.47 40.76 40.10
CA LEU A 91 -17.72 41.51 40.30
C LEU A 91 -17.85 42.55 39.19
N ASP A 92 -18.79 42.42 38.24
CA ASP A 92 -19.35 43.59 37.51
C ASP A 92 -20.45 43.28 36.45
N THR A 93 -20.98 42.06 36.31
CA THR A 93 -22.17 41.85 35.43
C THR A 93 -23.03 40.61 35.71
N SER A 94 -22.53 39.64 36.48
CA SER A 94 -23.23 38.39 36.80
C SER A 94 -24.07 38.44 38.08
N GLU A 95 -23.99 39.51 38.88
CA GLU A 95 -24.72 39.66 40.16
C GLU A 95 -26.24 39.56 40.04
N VAL A 96 -26.83 39.96 38.91
CA VAL A 96 -28.28 39.89 38.68
C VAL A 96 -28.82 38.46 38.79
N PHE A 97 -28.00 37.44 38.53
CA PHE A 97 -28.36 36.02 38.73
C PHE A 97 -28.14 35.54 40.16
N TYR A 98 -27.29 36.21 40.94
CA TYR A 98 -27.08 35.91 42.35
C TYR A 98 -28.28 36.33 43.22
N VAL A 99 -29.01 37.37 42.79
CA VAL A 99 -30.21 37.90 43.47
C VAL A 99 -31.49 37.10 43.17
N ARG A 100 -31.50 36.26 42.11
CA ARG A 100 -32.64 35.36 41.79
C ARG A 100 -32.48 34.00 42.48
N PRO A 101 -33.58 33.37 42.99
CA PRO A 101 -33.54 32.05 43.63
C PRO A 101 -33.38 30.93 42.58
N LEU A 102 -32.18 30.82 42.01
CA LEU A 102 -31.80 29.78 41.03
C LEU A 102 -31.00 28.68 41.73
N SER A 103 -31.35 27.41 41.47
CA SER A 103 -30.57 26.26 41.88
C SER A 103 -29.24 26.16 41.12
N ASN A 104 -28.27 25.43 41.68
CA ASN A 104 -27.00 25.12 41.02
C ASN A 104 -27.22 24.44 39.65
N ALA A 105 -28.21 23.56 39.57
CA ALA A 105 -28.55 22.86 38.34
C ALA A 105 -29.07 23.82 37.27
N GLU A 106 -30.04 24.69 37.59
CA GLU A 106 -30.59 25.66 36.63
C GLU A 106 -29.50 26.60 36.09
N TYR A 107 -28.57 27.02 36.95
CA TYR A 107 -27.49 27.92 36.57
C TYR A 107 -26.43 27.23 35.69
N VAL A 108 -25.89 26.08 36.12
CA VAL A 108 -24.85 25.37 35.39
C VAL A 108 -25.37 24.82 34.06
N ILE A 109 -26.54 24.19 34.05
CA ILE A 109 -27.18 23.71 32.81
C ILE A 109 -27.48 24.91 31.90
N GLY A 110 -27.97 26.02 32.44
CA GLY A 110 -28.20 27.25 31.70
C GLY A 110 -26.95 27.79 31.01
N LYS A 111 -25.84 27.93 31.74
CA LYS A 111 -24.57 28.40 31.15
C LYS A 111 -24.01 27.43 30.10
N ILE A 112 -23.98 26.13 30.40
CA ILE A 112 -23.47 25.10 29.47
C ILE A 112 -24.33 25.04 28.21
N TRP A 113 -25.66 25.03 28.36
CA TRP A 113 -26.59 25.09 27.23
C TRP A 113 -26.41 26.38 26.41
N GLY A 114 -26.16 27.52 27.06
CA GLY A 114 -25.84 28.77 26.38
C GLY A 114 -24.59 28.67 25.50
N ASN A 115 -23.50 28.11 26.02
CA ASN A 115 -22.27 27.89 25.26
C ASN A 115 -22.47 26.87 24.14
N LEU A 116 -23.03 25.70 24.47
CA LEU A 116 -23.31 24.62 23.52
C LEU A 116 -24.18 25.13 22.36
N ARG A 117 -25.25 25.87 22.66
CA ARG A 117 -26.14 26.45 21.64
C ARG A 117 -25.39 27.31 20.62
N VAL A 118 -24.44 28.14 21.07
CA VAL A 118 -23.67 29.02 20.16
C VAL A 118 -22.77 28.19 19.25
N PHE A 119 -22.09 27.16 19.76
CA PHE A 119 -21.29 26.25 18.94
C PHE A 119 -22.15 25.43 17.96
N LEU A 120 -23.30 24.91 18.41
CA LEU A 120 -24.22 24.17 17.54
C LEU A 120 -24.76 25.06 16.41
N ILE A 121 -25.08 26.34 16.69
CA ILE A 121 -25.48 27.30 15.65
C ILE A 121 -24.33 27.53 14.67
N LEU A 122 -23.08 27.68 15.15
CA LEU A 122 -21.92 27.80 14.26
C LEU A 122 -21.77 26.58 13.35
N ASN A 123 -21.97 25.37 13.87
CA ASN A 123 -21.93 24.14 13.07
C ASN A 123 -23.03 24.11 12.01
N LEU A 124 -24.24 24.54 12.34
CA LEU A 124 -25.34 24.69 11.38
C LEU A 124 -25.00 25.73 10.30
N ILE A 125 -24.36 26.85 10.65
CA ILE A 125 -23.93 27.87 9.68
C ILE A 125 -22.86 27.30 8.73
N VAL A 126 -21.85 26.62 9.26
CA VAL A 126 -20.80 26.00 8.44
C VAL A 126 -21.37 24.92 7.52
N MET A 127 -22.31 24.10 8.01
CA MET A 127 -23.03 23.16 7.16
C MET A 127 -23.88 23.85 6.09
N GLY A 128 -24.53 24.97 6.41
CA GLY A 128 -25.25 25.78 5.43
C GLY A 128 -24.31 26.35 4.35
N MET A 129 -23.12 26.78 4.73
CA MET A 129 -22.08 27.21 3.80
C MET A 129 -21.60 26.06 2.92
N ALA A 130 -21.32 24.89 3.51
CA ALA A 130 -20.96 23.68 2.77
C ALA A 130 -22.08 23.26 1.79
N LEU A 131 -23.34 23.40 2.18
CA LEU A 131 -24.49 23.15 1.30
C LEU A 131 -24.55 24.14 0.13
N ILE A 132 -24.28 25.42 0.36
CA ILE A 132 -24.19 26.44 -0.71
C ILE A 132 -23.08 26.07 -1.70
N PHE A 133 -21.89 25.71 -1.21
CA PHE A 133 -20.81 25.27 -2.08
C PHE A 133 -21.12 23.96 -2.81
N ASN A 134 -21.90 23.06 -2.20
CA ASN A 134 -22.36 21.85 -2.87
C ASN A 134 -23.22 22.20 -4.10
N PHE A 135 -24.16 23.14 -3.95
CA PHE A 135 -24.99 23.63 -5.06
C PHE A 135 -24.20 24.37 -6.15
N ILE A 136 -23.15 25.10 -5.79
CA ILE A 136 -22.30 25.82 -6.75
C ILE A 136 -21.34 24.86 -7.47
N GLY A 137 -20.96 23.75 -6.80
CA GLY A 137 -20.05 22.75 -7.33
C GLY A 137 -20.59 22.08 -8.59
N SER A 138 -19.87 22.21 -9.69
CA SER A 138 -20.21 21.48 -10.92
C SER A 138 -20.13 19.96 -10.69
N GLY A 139 -21.17 19.24 -11.13
CA GLY A 139 -21.22 17.77 -11.10
C GLY A 139 -21.50 17.14 -9.73
N MET A 140 -21.99 17.89 -8.75
CA MET A 140 -22.30 17.37 -7.42
C MET A 140 -23.81 17.22 -7.18
N SER A 141 -24.18 16.16 -6.47
CA SER A 141 -25.53 15.95 -5.92
C SER A 141 -25.55 16.23 -4.41
N VAL A 142 -26.72 16.46 -3.82
CA VAL A 142 -26.84 16.72 -2.38
C VAL A 142 -27.37 15.47 -1.67
N ASP A 143 -26.58 14.94 -0.73
CA ASP A 143 -27.05 13.93 0.21
C ASP A 143 -27.66 14.58 1.46
N TRP A 144 -28.96 14.85 1.39
CA TRP A 144 -29.70 15.57 2.44
C TRP A 144 -29.61 14.91 3.81
N LEU A 145 -29.58 13.57 3.87
CA LEU A 145 -29.55 12.85 5.13
C LEU A 145 -28.18 12.93 5.81
N SER A 146 -27.11 13.10 5.05
CA SER A 146 -25.76 13.18 5.60
C SER A 146 -25.54 14.40 6.49
N TYR A 147 -26.10 15.56 6.16
CA TYR A 147 -25.93 16.79 6.95
C TYR A 147 -26.39 16.62 8.42
N PRO A 148 -27.65 16.26 8.71
CA PRO A 148 -28.10 16.05 10.08
C PRO A 148 -27.42 14.84 10.74
N VAL A 149 -27.15 13.75 10.01
CA VAL A 149 -26.51 12.56 10.59
C VAL A 149 -25.08 12.88 11.06
N TYR A 150 -24.24 13.49 10.22
CA TYR A 150 -22.89 13.86 10.63
C TYR A 150 -22.89 14.91 11.74
N PHE A 151 -23.83 15.87 11.72
CA PHE A 151 -23.99 16.82 12.82
C PHE A 151 -24.25 16.11 14.16
N LEU A 152 -25.14 15.12 14.18
CA LEU A 152 -25.45 14.35 15.39
C LEU A 152 -24.26 13.48 15.84
N LEU A 153 -23.56 12.84 14.90
CA LEU A 153 -22.45 11.93 15.20
C LEU A 153 -21.19 12.69 15.64
N ILE A 154 -20.83 13.77 14.95
CA ILE A 154 -19.53 14.45 15.09
C ILE A 154 -19.62 15.61 16.07
N SER A 155 -20.64 16.46 15.99
CA SER A 155 -20.68 17.70 16.77
C SER A 155 -21.14 17.49 18.21
N ILE A 156 -22.28 16.81 18.41
CA ILE A 156 -22.95 16.77 19.72
C ILE A 156 -22.12 16.04 20.80
N PRO A 157 -21.67 14.78 20.60
CA PRO A 157 -20.87 14.07 21.60
C PRO A 157 -19.57 14.79 21.93
N THR A 158 -18.87 15.28 20.90
CA THR A 158 -17.57 15.97 21.03
C THR A 158 -17.69 17.23 21.88
N LEU A 159 -18.68 18.09 21.56
CA LEU A 159 -18.88 19.35 22.28
C LEU A 159 -19.34 19.13 23.73
N ILE A 160 -20.27 18.19 23.95
CA ILE A 160 -20.76 17.87 25.30
C ILE A 160 -19.61 17.32 26.16
N PHE A 161 -18.77 16.46 25.59
CA PHE A 161 -17.60 15.92 26.27
C PHE A 161 -16.57 17.00 26.62
N ILE A 162 -16.08 17.76 25.65
CA ILE A 162 -14.99 18.71 25.89
C ILE A 162 -15.42 19.89 26.77
N ILE A 163 -16.65 20.38 26.63
CA ILE A 163 -17.20 21.43 27.49
C ILE A 163 -17.41 20.91 28.91
N GLY A 164 -17.97 19.70 29.07
CA GLY A 164 -18.16 19.07 30.37
C GLY A 164 -16.83 18.84 31.10
N LEU A 165 -15.88 18.19 30.42
CA LEU A 165 -14.54 17.87 30.95
C LEU A 165 -13.78 19.14 31.34
N SER A 166 -13.79 20.17 30.48
CA SER A 166 -13.03 21.40 30.73
C SER A 166 -13.55 22.17 31.95
N ILE A 167 -14.87 22.33 32.10
CA ILE A 167 -15.44 23.00 33.27
C ILE A 167 -15.20 22.17 34.54
N PHE A 168 -15.34 20.85 34.46
CA PHE A 168 -15.04 19.95 35.58
C PHE A 168 -13.59 20.06 36.05
N LEU A 169 -12.61 19.97 35.14
CA LEU A 169 -11.18 20.11 35.49
C LEU A 169 -10.86 21.48 36.07
N MET A 170 -11.45 22.55 35.54
CA MET A 170 -11.25 23.90 36.09
C MET A 170 -11.74 24.02 37.54
N LEU A 171 -12.84 23.35 37.91
CA LEU A 171 -13.35 23.32 39.28
C LEU A 171 -12.48 22.49 40.23
N VAL A 172 -11.93 21.37 39.73
CA VAL A 172 -11.08 20.45 40.52
C VAL A 172 -9.69 21.05 40.75
N LEU A 173 -9.01 21.46 39.67
CA LEU A 173 -7.63 21.93 39.70
C LEU A 173 -7.50 23.36 40.24
N LYS A 174 -8.54 24.18 40.09
CA LYS A 174 -8.58 25.61 40.48
C LYS A 174 -7.43 26.45 39.90
N ASN A 175 -6.71 25.93 38.91
CA ASN A 175 -5.62 26.59 38.21
C ASN A 175 -5.90 26.58 36.71
N GLN A 176 -6.04 27.79 36.16
CA GLN A 176 -6.33 28.03 34.76
C GLN A 176 -5.23 27.46 33.86
N ALA A 177 -3.98 27.89 34.06
CA ALA A 177 -2.86 27.52 33.20
C ALA A 177 -2.64 26.00 33.18
N LEU A 178 -2.73 25.35 34.35
CA LEU A 178 -2.60 23.90 34.46
C LEU A 178 -3.70 23.16 33.69
N THR A 179 -4.96 23.62 33.80
CA THR A 179 -6.09 23.01 33.09
C THR A 179 -5.93 23.15 31.57
N PHE A 180 -5.47 24.31 31.09
CA PHE A 180 -5.16 24.52 29.67
C PHE A 180 -4.08 23.57 29.16
N ILE A 181 -2.96 23.45 29.89
CA ILE A 181 -1.84 22.57 29.49
C ILE A 181 -2.30 21.11 29.41
N ILE A 182 -3.07 20.64 30.39
CA ILE A 182 -3.57 19.25 30.42
C ILE A 182 -4.53 19.00 29.25
N LEU A 183 -5.48 19.90 29.01
CA LEU A 183 -6.47 19.71 27.94
C LEU A 183 -5.86 19.84 26.54
N LEU A 184 -4.95 20.79 26.33
CA LEU A 184 -4.24 20.93 25.06
C LEU A 184 -3.29 19.75 24.83
N GLY A 185 -2.64 19.26 25.89
CA GLY A 185 -1.86 18.03 25.87
C GLY A 185 -2.72 16.81 25.53
N TYR A 186 -3.93 16.70 26.07
CA TYR A 186 -4.88 15.63 25.73
C TYR A 186 -5.31 15.68 24.26
N ILE A 187 -5.61 16.87 23.71
CA ILE A 187 -5.90 17.05 22.27
C ILE A 187 -4.69 16.62 21.42
N GLY A 188 -3.49 17.10 21.75
CA GLY A 188 -2.28 16.73 21.00
C GLY A 188 -1.97 15.23 21.08
N LEU A 189 -2.11 14.63 22.26
CA LEU A 189 -1.88 13.20 22.48
C LEU A 189 -2.86 12.33 21.69
N THR A 190 -4.14 12.70 21.68
CA THR A 190 -5.19 11.95 20.96
C THR A 190 -5.02 12.07 19.45
N LEU A 191 -4.76 13.27 18.92
CA LEU A 191 -4.61 13.50 17.47
C LEU A 191 -3.30 12.95 16.88
N PHE A 192 -2.19 13.01 17.61
CA PHE A 192 -0.87 12.71 17.03
C PHE A 192 -0.24 11.40 17.49
N TYR A 193 -0.64 10.85 18.64
CA TYR A 193 0.02 9.69 19.24
C TYR A 193 -0.88 8.47 19.44
N ILE A 194 -2.08 8.68 20.00
CA ILE A 194 -3.03 7.59 20.25
C ILE A 194 -3.76 7.25 18.94
N SER A 195 -4.41 8.23 18.29
CA SER A 195 -5.16 8.03 17.03
C SER A 195 -6.06 6.78 17.06
N ASP A 196 -5.64 5.71 16.39
CA ASP A 196 -6.29 4.42 16.20
C ASP A 196 -5.90 3.38 17.28
N LYS A 197 -4.85 3.62 18.06
CA LYS A 197 -4.41 2.74 19.15
C LYS A 197 -5.49 2.57 20.20
N PHE A 198 -5.46 1.42 20.87
CA PHE A 198 -6.47 1.00 21.84
C PHE A 198 -7.88 0.98 21.24
N TYR A 199 -8.00 0.48 20.01
CA TYR A 199 -9.27 0.24 19.34
C TYR A 199 -10.12 1.51 19.19
N TYR A 200 -9.50 2.65 18.86
CA TYR A 200 -10.13 3.96 18.73
C TYR A 200 -10.74 4.53 20.01
N LEU A 201 -10.60 3.87 21.16
CA LEU A 201 -11.34 4.20 22.40
C LEU A 201 -11.16 5.64 22.89
N PHE A 202 -10.04 6.29 22.55
CA PHE A 202 -9.72 7.66 22.94
C PHE A 202 -10.02 8.73 21.87
N ASP A 203 -10.59 8.34 20.72
CA ASP A 203 -10.97 9.25 19.63
C ASP A 203 -12.29 9.99 19.88
N TYR A 204 -12.26 10.89 20.86
CA TYR A 204 -13.44 11.68 21.24
C TYR A 204 -13.95 12.60 20.11
N MET A 205 -13.11 12.94 19.13
CA MET A 205 -13.43 13.84 18.02
C MET A 205 -14.01 13.15 16.78
N ALA A 206 -13.95 11.81 16.73
CA ALA A 206 -14.31 11.03 15.53
C ALA A 206 -13.36 11.26 14.35
N TYR A 207 -12.08 11.52 14.65
CA TYR A 207 -11.06 11.80 13.66
C TYR A 207 -10.53 10.53 12.99
N SER A 208 -10.48 9.42 13.73
CA SER A 208 -9.96 8.11 13.28
C SER A 208 -11.08 7.09 13.05
N LEU A 209 -12.31 7.39 13.47
CA LEU A 209 -13.46 6.50 13.18
C LEU A 209 -13.80 6.43 11.69
N PRO A 210 -14.12 5.23 11.16
CA PRO A 210 -14.60 5.05 9.80
C PRO A 210 -16.02 5.59 9.65
N LEU A 211 -16.14 6.74 8.98
CA LEU A 211 -17.39 7.50 8.85
C LEU A 211 -17.78 7.76 7.39
N VAL A 212 -17.07 7.23 6.40
CA VAL A 212 -17.47 7.38 4.99
C VAL A 212 -18.80 6.66 4.72
N LYS A 213 -19.76 7.40 4.15
CA LYS A 213 -21.07 6.92 3.73
C LYS A 213 -21.09 6.68 2.21
N SER A 214 -21.32 5.42 1.81
CA SER A 214 -21.47 5.03 0.41
C SER A 214 -22.79 5.51 -0.19
N THR A 215 -22.80 5.79 -1.50
CA THR A 215 -24.02 6.07 -2.27
C THR A 215 -24.82 4.81 -2.58
N ILE A 216 -24.20 3.64 -2.50
CA ILE A 216 -24.81 2.33 -2.77
C ILE A 216 -25.44 1.73 -1.51
N VAL A 217 -24.68 1.62 -0.41
CA VAL A 217 -25.10 0.90 0.82
C VAL A 217 -25.21 1.78 2.06
N GLY A 218 -24.85 3.07 1.99
CA GLY A 218 -24.88 3.96 3.14
C GLY A 218 -23.75 3.71 4.14
N PHE A 219 -24.08 3.69 5.44
CA PHE A 219 -23.14 3.39 6.53
C PHE A 219 -23.16 1.88 6.83
N THR A 220 -21.99 1.26 6.92
CA THR A 220 -21.84 -0.17 7.17
C THR A 220 -21.62 -0.52 8.64
N ASN A 221 -21.12 0.42 9.44
CA ASN A 221 -20.72 0.23 10.84
C ASN A 221 -21.45 1.16 11.82
N LEU A 222 -22.68 1.60 11.48
CA LEU A 222 -23.38 2.64 12.23
C LEU A 222 -23.61 2.27 13.70
N GLU A 223 -23.87 1.00 14.03
CA GLU A 223 -24.05 0.57 15.43
C GLU A 223 -22.78 0.80 16.26
N VAL A 224 -21.62 0.40 15.73
CA VAL A 224 -20.32 0.56 16.38
C VAL A 224 -20.03 2.05 16.58
N VAL A 225 -20.26 2.86 15.54
CA VAL A 225 -20.10 4.32 15.60
C VAL A 225 -21.01 4.92 16.68
N LEU A 226 -22.29 4.56 16.71
CA LEU A 226 -23.24 5.07 17.70
C LEU A 226 -22.84 4.67 19.13
N ASN A 227 -22.45 3.42 19.36
CA ASN A 227 -21.96 2.97 20.65
C ASN A 227 -20.72 3.76 21.09
N HIS A 228 -19.77 3.97 20.18
CA HIS A 228 -18.58 4.76 20.46
C HIS A 228 -18.92 6.22 20.78
N ARG A 229 -19.82 6.85 20.00
CA ARG A 229 -20.27 8.21 20.25
C ARG A 229 -21.05 8.33 21.58
N ALA A 230 -21.75 7.28 21.99
CA ALA A 230 -22.43 7.21 23.28
C ALA A 230 -21.45 7.29 24.47
N ILE A 231 -20.24 6.70 24.36
CA ILE A 231 -19.18 6.80 25.38
C ILE A 231 -18.97 8.28 25.76
N TYR A 232 -18.65 9.11 24.77
CA TYR A 232 -18.31 10.51 25.00
C TYR A 232 -19.50 11.38 25.36
N PHE A 233 -20.66 11.08 24.79
CA PHE A 233 -21.90 11.76 25.15
C PHE A 233 -22.21 11.57 26.64
N PHE A 234 -22.20 10.32 27.13
CA PHE A 234 -22.50 10.01 28.53
C PHE A 234 -21.36 10.43 29.48
N ALA A 235 -20.09 10.30 29.09
CA ALA A 235 -18.96 10.84 29.86
C ALA A 235 -19.06 12.36 30.03
N GLY A 236 -19.40 13.07 28.96
CA GLY A 236 -19.61 14.51 29.00
C GLY A 236 -20.76 14.90 29.95
N LEU A 237 -21.90 14.21 29.87
CA LEU A 237 -23.00 14.40 30.82
C LEU A 237 -22.58 14.11 32.27
N ALA A 238 -21.77 13.07 32.51
CA ALA A 238 -21.23 12.78 33.84
C ALA A 238 -20.42 13.95 34.39
N PHE A 239 -19.50 14.53 33.59
CA PHE A 239 -18.72 15.69 34.00
C PHE A 239 -19.60 16.92 34.26
N ILE A 240 -20.63 17.15 33.45
CA ILE A 240 -21.60 18.23 33.67
C ILE A 240 -22.31 18.05 35.03
N PHE A 241 -22.74 16.84 35.37
CA PHE A 241 -23.39 16.57 36.65
C PHE A 241 -22.42 16.67 37.84
N PHE A 242 -21.15 16.26 37.68
CA PHE A 242 -20.11 16.55 38.68
C PHE A 242 -19.90 18.04 38.87
N THR A 243 -19.91 18.83 37.81
CA THR A 243 -19.85 20.30 37.88
C THR A 243 -20.99 20.86 38.72
N ILE A 244 -22.24 20.41 38.53
CA ILE A 244 -23.40 20.86 39.33
C ILE A 244 -23.19 20.58 40.82
N PHE A 245 -22.65 19.40 41.16
CA PHE A 245 -22.37 19.01 42.54
C PHE A 245 -21.24 19.84 43.17
N LEU A 246 -20.14 20.06 42.45
CA LEU A 246 -18.96 20.80 42.93
C LEU A 246 -19.17 22.32 42.99
N PHE A 247 -20.22 22.84 42.34
CA PHE A 247 -20.50 24.28 42.28
C PHE A 247 -20.88 24.84 43.65
N ARG A 248 -20.04 25.71 44.21
CA ARG A 248 -20.23 26.28 45.55
C ARG A 248 -21.09 27.56 45.50
N ARG A 249 -22.41 27.40 45.65
CA ARG A 249 -23.39 28.47 45.90
C ARG A 249 -24.20 28.13 47.17
N LEU A 250 -24.77 29.13 47.84
CA LEU A 250 -25.65 28.95 49.01
C LEU A 250 -26.79 27.97 48.66
N PRO A 251 -26.83 26.77 49.23
CA PRO A 251 -27.82 25.75 48.86
C PRO A 251 -29.19 26.09 49.48
N ASN A 252 -30.26 25.95 48.69
CA ASN A 252 -31.65 26.09 49.18
C ASN A 252 -32.03 25.01 50.22
N SER A 253 -31.29 23.89 50.28
CA SER A 253 -31.41 22.83 51.30
C SER A 253 -30.12 22.00 51.40
N SER A 254 -29.84 21.41 52.58
CA SER A 254 -28.56 20.72 52.87
C SER A 254 -28.30 19.45 52.03
N ARG A 255 -29.32 18.87 51.37
CA ARG A 255 -29.22 17.63 50.58
C ARG A 255 -29.48 17.78 49.07
N SER A 256 -29.74 18.98 48.57
CA SER A 256 -30.18 19.22 47.18
C SER A 256 -29.17 18.81 46.08
N ASN A 257 -27.88 18.62 46.41
CA ASN A 257 -26.82 18.39 45.41
C ASN A 257 -26.46 16.90 45.23
N TYR A 258 -26.84 16.02 46.18
CA TYR A 258 -26.53 14.58 46.11
C TYR A 258 -27.17 13.81 44.94
N PRO A 259 -28.39 14.12 44.48
CA PRO A 259 -28.97 13.45 43.30
C PRO A 259 -28.12 13.64 42.03
N TRP A 260 -27.45 14.79 41.88
CA TRP A 260 -26.56 15.07 40.75
C TRP A 260 -25.27 14.27 40.82
N LEU A 261 -24.76 14.02 42.03
CA LEU A 261 -23.62 13.13 42.23
C LEU A 261 -23.99 11.68 41.85
N PHE A 262 -25.15 11.20 42.29
CA PHE A 262 -25.66 9.88 41.91
C PHE A 262 -25.83 9.76 40.39
N LEU A 263 -26.49 10.73 39.77
CA LEU A 263 -26.71 10.74 38.31
C LEU A 263 -25.38 10.80 37.53
N SER A 264 -24.38 11.51 38.04
CA SER A 264 -23.05 11.55 37.46
C SER A 264 -22.38 10.17 37.43
N PHE A 265 -22.42 9.43 38.55
CA PHE A 265 -21.93 8.05 38.59
C PHE A 265 -22.73 7.12 37.67
N CYS A 266 -24.05 7.27 37.58
CA CYS A 266 -24.86 6.49 36.63
C CYS A 266 -24.43 6.75 35.17
N MET A 267 -24.24 8.00 34.77
CA MET A 267 -23.78 8.34 33.41
C MET A 267 -22.37 7.81 33.15
N LEU A 268 -21.48 7.87 34.14
CA LEU A 268 -20.13 7.33 34.03
C LEU A 268 -20.14 5.80 33.90
N LEU A 269 -21.03 5.11 34.61
CA LEU A 269 -21.24 3.66 34.47
C LEU A 269 -21.76 3.29 33.07
N ILE A 270 -22.72 4.05 32.53
CA ILE A 270 -23.20 3.84 31.16
C ILE A 270 -22.08 4.07 30.14
N SER A 271 -21.29 5.14 30.31
CA SER A 271 -20.11 5.40 29.49
C SER A 271 -19.09 4.26 29.58
N GLY A 272 -18.83 3.74 30.78
CA GLY A 272 -17.93 2.60 31.00
C GLY A 272 -18.46 1.32 30.36
N ALA A 273 -19.76 1.05 30.46
CA ALA A 273 -20.41 -0.09 29.80
C ALA A 273 -20.35 0.02 28.27
N ALA A 274 -20.57 1.22 27.71
CA ALA A 274 -20.42 1.47 26.28
C ALA A 274 -18.97 1.27 25.81
N GLY A 275 -17.99 1.74 26.61
CA GLY A 275 -16.56 1.53 26.35
C GLY A 275 -16.16 0.06 26.43
N TYR A 276 -16.69 -0.67 27.42
CA TYR A 276 -16.50 -2.12 27.54
C TYR A 276 -17.11 -2.86 26.34
N LYS A 277 -18.36 -2.54 25.94
CA LYS A 277 -19.00 -3.10 24.74
C LYS A 277 -18.16 -2.84 23.49
N HIS A 278 -17.62 -1.63 23.34
CA HIS A 278 -16.79 -1.23 22.19
C HIS A 278 -15.52 -2.09 22.07
N VAL A 279 -14.74 -2.16 23.15
CA VAL A 279 -13.48 -2.93 23.17
C VAL A 279 -13.75 -4.43 23.06
N HIS A 280 -14.74 -4.95 23.78
CA HIS A 280 -15.07 -6.37 23.77
C HIS A 280 -15.63 -6.83 22.41
N SER A 281 -16.36 -5.98 21.68
CA SER A 281 -16.80 -6.29 20.33
C SER A 281 -15.63 -6.56 19.39
N ILE A 282 -14.54 -5.78 19.48
CA ILE A 282 -13.38 -5.91 18.61
C ILE A 282 -12.50 -7.10 19.05
N LEU A 283 -12.31 -7.30 20.36
CA LEU A 283 -11.57 -8.46 20.87
C LEU A 283 -12.27 -9.79 20.56
N GLY A 284 -13.61 -9.83 20.71
CA GLY A 284 -14.40 -11.03 20.42
C GLY A 284 -14.37 -11.44 18.95
N GLU A 285 -14.16 -10.50 18.02
CA GLU A 285 -13.90 -10.86 16.61
C GLU A 285 -12.61 -11.66 16.45
N GLY A 286 -11.55 -11.31 17.20
CA GLY A 286 -10.31 -12.08 17.22
C GLY A 286 -10.50 -13.50 17.73
N GLU A 287 -11.24 -13.68 18.83
CA GLU A 287 -11.53 -15.00 19.41
C GLU A 287 -12.30 -15.91 18.45
N VAL A 288 -13.32 -15.38 17.77
CA VAL A 288 -14.12 -16.14 16.78
C VAL A 288 -13.27 -16.59 15.59
N ARG A 289 -12.33 -15.77 15.14
CA ARG A 289 -11.42 -16.11 14.03
C ARG A 289 -10.45 -17.23 14.41
N THR A 290 -9.93 -17.19 15.64
CA THR A 290 -9.09 -18.27 16.18
C THR A 290 -9.89 -19.57 16.23
N LEU A 291 -11.13 -19.54 16.72
CA LEU A 291 -12.02 -20.69 16.74
C LEU A 291 -12.22 -21.30 15.34
N TYR A 292 -12.51 -20.49 14.33
CA TYR A 292 -12.68 -20.99 12.96
C TYR A 292 -11.39 -21.63 12.42
N THR A 293 -10.23 -21.04 12.70
CA THR A 293 -8.93 -21.60 12.31
C THR A 293 -8.64 -22.94 13.01
N GLU A 294 -8.94 -23.05 14.31
CA GLU A 294 -8.79 -24.30 15.07
C GLU A 294 -9.69 -25.42 14.53
N ILE A 295 -10.93 -25.09 14.17
CA ILE A 295 -11.86 -26.04 13.55
C ILE A 295 -11.33 -26.50 12.19
N ASN A 296 -10.82 -25.59 11.35
CA ASN A 296 -10.19 -25.98 10.08
C ASN A 296 -9.00 -26.91 10.30
N ASN A 297 -8.12 -26.59 11.25
CA ASN A 297 -6.97 -27.44 11.59
C ASN A 297 -7.38 -28.86 12.03
N LYS A 298 -8.47 -28.97 12.80
CA LYS A 298 -9.02 -30.26 13.24
C LYS A 298 -9.44 -31.15 12.07
N TYR A 299 -9.95 -30.56 10.98
CA TYR A 299 -10.50 -31.30 9.85
C TYR A 299 -9.64 -31.23 8.57
N VAL A 300 -8.48 -30.56 8.55
CA VAL A 300 -7.70 -30.34 7.33
C VAL A 300 -7.27 -31.63 6.61
N ASN A 301 -7.04 -32.71 7.37
CA ASN A 301 -6.63 -34.02 6.84
C ASN A 301 -7.80 -34.97 6.52
N THR A 302 -9.04 -34.48 6.63
CA THR A 302 -10.20 -35.32 6.31
C THR A 302 -10.38 -35.49 4.79
N PRO A 303 -10.99 -36.61 4.34
CA PRO A 303 -11.22 -36.85 2.92
C PRO A 303 -12.01 -35.71 2.25
N LYS A 304 -11.55 -35.28 1.08
CA LYS A 304 -12.19 -34.26 0.24
C LYS A 304 -12.43 -34.77 -1.18
N MET A 305 -13.41 -34.18 -1.85
CA MET A 305 -13.70 -34.46 -3.26
C MET A 305 -13.18 -33.33 -4.15
N ILE A 306 -12.90 -33.63 -5.42
CA ILE A 306 -12.80 -32.62 -6.48
C ILE A 306 -14.20 -32.42 -7.04
N ILE A 307 -14.73 -31.20 -6.98
CA ILE A 307 -16.01 -30.89 -7.63
C ILE A 307 -15.72 -30.46 -9.07
N ASN A 308 -16.36 -31.12 -10.03
CA ASN A 308 -16.19 -30.84 -11.47
C ASN A 308 -17.28 -29.91 -12.00
N GLN A 309 -18.45 -29.88 -11.34
CA GLN A 309 -19.60 -29.10 -11.76
C GLN A 309 -20.41 -28.64 -10.55
N TYR A 310 -20.82 -27.38 -10.59
CA TYR A 310 -21.76 -26.74 -9.66
C TYR A 310 -22.97 -26.21 -10.45
N ASP A 311 -24.17 -26.56 -10.00
CA ASP A 311 -25.42 -25.95 -10.46
C ASP A 311 -26.10 -25.29 -9.25
N ILE A 312 -26.02 -23.97 -9.18
CA ILE A 312 -26.42 -23.16 -8.03
C ILE A 312 -27.73 -22.45 -8.33
N SER A 313 -28.70 -22.52 -7.42
CA SER A 313 -29.95 -21.77 -7.47
C SER A 313 -30.07 -20.89 -6.24
N LEU A 314 -29.90 -19.57 -6.41
CA LEU A 314 -29.90 -18.58 -5.34
C LEU A 314 -31.15 -17.69 -5.42
N GLU A 315 -31.89 -17.59 -4.31
CA GLU A 315 -33.00 -16.65 -4.13
C GLU A 315 -32.65 -15.61 -3.06
N GLN A 316 -32.70 -14.33 -3.46
CA GLN A 316 -32.52 -13.21 -2.55
C GLN A 316 -33.82 -12.92 -1.79
N GLN A 317 -33.74 -12.87 -0.46
CA GLN A 317 -34.80 -12.37 0.41
C GLN A 317 -34.31 -11.09 1.14
N PRO A 318 -35.21 -10.27 1.72
CA PRO A 318 -34.81 -8.98 2.31
C PRO A 318 -33.72 -9.06 3.39
N GLU A 319 -33.71 -10.11 4.21
CA GLU A 319 -32.77 -10.25 5.33
C GLU A 319 -31.82 -11.45 5.21
N ARG A 320 -32.09 -12.37 4.27
CA ARG A 320 -31.36 -13.64 4.11
C ARG A 320 -31.32 -14.07 2.65
N VAL A 321 -30.52 -15.10 2.36
CA VAL A 321 -30.56 -15.80 1.07
C VAL A 321 -30.99 -17.24 1.28
N VAL A 322 -31.61 -17.82 0.27
CA VAL A 322 -31.92 -19.26 0.18
C VAL A 322 -31.21 -19.79 -1.04
N SER A 323 -30.48 -20.89 -0.88
CA SER A 323 -29.72 -21.48 -1.97
C SER A 323 -29.85 -23.00 -1.98
N GLU A 324 -29.91 -23.57 -3.18
CA GLU A 324 -29.75 -25.00 -3.41
C GLU A 324 -28.63 -25.20 -4.42
N VAL A 325 -27.67 -26.05 -4.08
CA VAL A 325 -26.48 -26.30 -4.90
C VAL A 325 -26.41 -27.78 -5.21
N GLU A 326 -26.48 -28.13 -6.48
CA GLU A 326 -26.18 -29.47 -6.97
C GLU A 326 -24.70 -29.54 -7.37
N MET A 327 -24.01 -30.58 -6.90
CA MET A 327 -22.59 -30.79 -7.13
C MET A 327 -22.35 -32.16 -7.74
N LYS A 328 -21.39 -32.22 -8.67
CA LYS A 328 -20.83 -33.47 -9.19
C LYS A 328 -19.37 -33.58 -8.78
N GLY A 329 -19.10 -34.41 -7.76
CA GLY A 329 -17.78 -34.61 -7.17
C GLY A 329 -17.10 -35.91 -7.62
N MET A 330 -15.78 -35.93 -7.55
CA MET A 330 -14.92 -37.10 -7.72
C MET A 330 -14.08 -37.30 -6.46
N ALA A 331 -14.04 -38.53 -5.93
CA ALA A 331 -13.22 -38.83 -4.75
C ALA A 331 -11.73 -38.98 -5.13
N LEU A 332 -10.84 -38.43 -4.29
CA LEU A 332 -9.39 -38.59 -4.43
C LEU A 332 -8.83 -39.78 -3.65
N GLN A 333 -9.52 -40.16 -2.58
CA GLN A 333 -9.14 -41.25 -1.69
C GLN A 333 -10.42 -41.98 -1.25
N PRO A 334 -10.33 -43.28 -0.92
CA PRO A 334 -11.50 -44.05 -0.50
C PRO A 334 -12.02 -43.51 0.83
N ALA A 335 -13.31 -43.15 0.87
CA ALA A 335 -13.97 -42.68 2.08
C ALA A 335 -15.50 -42.77 1.97
N THR A 336 -16.17 -42.87 3.12
CA THR A 336 -17.63 -42.73 3.24
C THR A 336 -18.03 -41.30 3.57
N VAL A 337 -17.19 -40.58 4.33
CA VAL A 337 -17.44 -39.21 4.80
C VAL A 337 -16.49 -38.25 4.10
N PHE A 338 -17.06 -37.18 3.53
CA PHE A 338 -16.29 -36.12 2.88
C PHE A 338 -16.57 -34.76 3.50
N THR A 339 -15.55 -33.92 3.51
CA THR A 339 -15.56 -32.62 4.16
C THR A 339 -15.82 -31.50 3.16
N PHE A 340 -16.71 -30.59 3.55
CA PHE A 340 -17.03 -29.37 2.84
C PHE A 340 -16.98 -28.18 3.81
N CYS A 341 -16.67 -27.01 3.27
CA CYS A 341 -16.68 -25.74 3.98
C CYS A 341 -17.79 -24.85 3.40
N LEU A 342 -18.64 -24.33 4.28
CA LEU A 342 -19.73 -23.40 3.97
C LEU A 342 -19.78 -22.36 5.08
N ASN A 343 -19.97 -21.08 4.74
CA ASN A 343 -19.99 -19.99 5.72
C ASN A 343 -20.87 -20.33 6.95
N PRO A 344 -20.38 -20.09 8.19
CA PRO A 344 -21.10 -20.49 9.41
C PRO A 344 -22.45 -19.75 9.59
N GLY A 345 -22.62 -18.58 8.97
CA GLY A 345 -23.89 -17.85 8.95
C GLY A 345 -24.97 -18.46 8.04
N LEU A 346 -24.63 -19.51 7.26
CA LEU A 346 -25.55 -20.28 6.44
C LEU A 346 -25.91 -21.60 7.11
N GLN A 347 -27.20 -21.78 7.38
CA GLN A 347 -27.77 -22.96 8.00
C GLN A 347 -28.14 -23.99 6.92
N VAL A 348 -27.57 -25.18 7.01
CA VAL A 348 -27.91 -26.32 6.13
C VAL A 348 -29.26 -26.90 6.54
N GLU A 349 -30.18 -26.96 5.59
CA GLU A 349 -31.54 -27.49 5.78
C GLU A 349 -31.60 -28.98 5.43
N GLU A 350 -30.99 -29.37 4.30
CA GLU A 350 -31.10 -30.73 3.76
C GLU A 350 -29.95 -31.04 2.79
N ILE A 351 -29.54 -32.32 2.73
CA ILE A 351 -28.59 -32.85 1.74
C ILE A 351 -29.22 -34.08 1.08
N LYS A 352 -29.20 -34.15 -0.26
CA LYS A 352 -29.79 -35.26 -1.03
C LYS A 352 -28.83 -35.89 -2.02
N ARG A 353 -28.96 -37.20 -2.22
CA ARG A 353 -28.36 -37.96 -3.33
C ARG A 353 -29.45 -38.73 -4.05
N GLY A 354 -29.66 -38.45 -5.35
CA GLY A 354 -30.71 -39.09 -6.14
C GLY A 354 -32.11 -38.96 -5.51
N GLY A 355 -32.40 -37.83 -4.86
CA GLY A 355 -33.66 -37.56 -4.15
C GLY A 355 -33.77 -38.17 -2.74
N LYS A 356 -32.83 -39.01 -2.30
CA LYS A 356 -32.79 -39.56 -0.93
C LYS A 356 -31.95 -38.69 0.00
N PRO A 357 -32.35 -38.48 1.26
CA PRO A 357 -31.58 -37.69 2.22
C PRO A 357 -30.27 -38.39 2.60
N LEU A 358 -29.21 -37.61 2.81
CA LEU A 358 -27.93 -38.06 3.36
C LEU A 358 -27.74 -37.54 4.80
N ASP A 359 -27.07 -38.34 5.63
CA ASP A 359 -26.69 -37.93 6.97
C ASP A 359 -25.49 -36.97 6.92
N PHE A 360 -25.48 -35.98 7.81
CA PHE A 360 -24.37 -35.04 7.90
C PHE A 360 -24.16 -34.52 9.32
N LYS A 361 -22.94 -34.08 9.60
CA LYS A 361 -22.57 -33.39 10.83
C LYS A 361 -22.00 -32.01 10.50
N ARG A 362 -22.43 -30.98 11.22
CA ARG A 362 -21.92 -29.61 11.09
C ARG A 362 -21.15 -29.21 12.34
N ASP A 363 -19.96 -28.63 12.14
CA ASP A 363 -19.11 -28.04 13.18
C ASP A 363 -18.72 -26.63 12.68
N ASN A 364 -19.52 -25.63 13.05
CA ASN A 364 -19.48 -24.26 12.49
C ASN A 364 -19.42 -24.26 10.95
N GLN A 365 -18.30 -23.83 10.36
CA GLN A 365 -18.12 -23.74 8.91
C GLN A 365 -17.97 -25.11 8.23
N ILE A 366 -17.58 -26.14 8.97
CA ILE A 366 -17.28 -27.46 8.44
C ILE A 366 -18.54 -28.32 8.39
N LEU A 367 -18.75 -28.97 7.24
CA LEU A 367 -19.83 -29.88 6.94
C LEU A 367 -19.25 -31.24 6.54
N LEU A 368 -19.47 -32.26 7.37
CA LEU A 368 -19.09 -33.65 7.12
C LEU A 368 -20.31 -34.37 6.55
N VAL A 369 -20.25 -34.77 5.28
CA VAL A 369 -21.35 -35.45 4.58
C VAL A 369 -21.05 -36.93 4.49
N ASP A 370 -21.94 -37.77 5.02
CA ASP A 370 -21.84 -39.22 4.95
C ASP A 370 -22.63 -39.73 3.74
N PHE A 371 -21.95 -40.38 2.80
CA PHE A 371 -22.56 -40.92 1.59
C PHE A 371 -23.19 -42.30 1.81
N GLY A 372 -23.05 -42.89 3.01
CA GLY A 372 -23.60 -44.19 3.42
C GLY A 372 -22.89 -45.41 2.82
N GLU A 373 -22.09 -45.20 1.78
CA GLU A 373 -21.26 -46.20 1.11
C GLU A 373 -19.87 -45.61 0.82
N GLU A 374 -18.87 -46.48 0.69
CA GLU A 374 -17.51 -46.08 0.38
C GLU A 374 -17.42 -45.65 -1.08
N VAL A 375 -17.00 -44.40 -1.32
CA VAL A 375 -16.77 -43.87 -2.66
C VAL A 375 -15.31 -44.11 -3.00
N LEU A 376 -15.04 -44.89 -4.06
CA LEU A 376 -13.68 -45.23 -4.46
C LEU A 376 -13.01 -44.07 -5.20
N PRO A 377 -11.66 -43.99 -5.18
CA PRO A 377 -10.93 -42.99 -5.95
C PRO A 377 -11.29 -43.02 -7.44
N GLY A 378 -11.60 -41.85 -8.01
CA GLY A 378 -12.01 -41.71 -9.41
C GLY A 378 -13.51 -41.89 -9.67
N ASP A 379 -14.28 -42.43 -8.72
CA ASP A 379 -15.75 -42.51 -8.84
C ASP A 379 -16.37 -41.12 -8.73
N THR A 380 -17.40 -40.87 -9.56
CA THR A 380 -18.14 -39.60 -9.55
C THR A 380 -19.50 -39.73 -8.88
N VAL A 381 -19.83 -38.78 -8.02
CA VAL A 381 -21.09 -38.75 -7.26
C VAL A 381 -21.80 -37.41 -7.45
N SER A 382 -23.12 -37.45 -7.64
CA SER A 382 -23.99 -36.28 -7.71
C SER A 382 -24.87 -36.16 -6.48
N PHE A 383 -24.90 -34.98 -5.86
CA PHE A 383 -25.68 -34.70 -4.65
C PHE A 383 -26.03 -33.21 -4.57
N SER A 384 -27.07 -32.84 -3.82
CA SER A 384 -27.48 -31.46 -3.61
C SER A 384 -27.47 -31.06 -2.13
N ILE A 385 -27.18 -29.79 -1.86
CA ILE A 385 -27.20 -29.17 -0.53
C ILE A 385 -28.11 -27.95 -0.59
N ARG A 386 -29.12 -27.92 0.29
CA ARG A 386 -30.01 -26.78 0.47
C ARG A 386 -29.71 -26.07 1.79
N TYR A 387 -29.59 -24.75 1.76
CA TYR A 387 -29.24 -23.93 2.91
C TYR A 387 -29.81 -22.52 2.82
N SER A 388 -29.93 -21.85 3.97
CA SER A 388 -30.37 -20.45 4.04
C SER A 388 -29.72 -19.68 5.17
N GLY A 389 -29.64 -18.35 5.06
CA GLY A 389 -29.09 -17.50 6.12
C GLY A 389 -28.47 -16.19 5.64
N LYS A 390 -27.62 -15.62 6.49
CA LYS A 390 -26.88 -14.38 6.24
C LYS A 390 -25.39 -14.69 6.40
N ILE A 391 -24.57 -14.22 5.47
CA ILE A 391 -23.12 -14.45 5.53
C ILE A 391 -22.54 -13.82 6.80
N ASP A 392 -21.79 -14.61 7.57
CA ASP A 392 -20.95 -14.11 8.65
C ASP A 392 -19.65 -13.56 8.07
N SER A 393 -19.47 -12.24 8.14
CA SER A 393 -18.30 -11.54 7.64
C SER A 393 -17.02 -11.86 8.44
N LYS A 394 -17.15 -12.29 9.71
CA LYS A 394 -16.01 -12.61 10.58
C LYS A 394 -15.22 -13.82 10.10
N PHE A 395 -15.86 -14.69 9.31
CA PHE A 395 -15.24 -15.86 8.68
C PHE A 395 -14.33 -15.51 7.49
N CYS A 396 -14.44 -14.30 6.92
CA CYS A 396 -13.61 -13.91 5.78
C CYS A 396 -12.17 -13.61 6.22
N TYR A 397 -11.22 -13.87 5.33
CA TYR A 397 -9.80 -13.55 5.43
C TYR A 397 -9.12 -14.13 6.68
N LEU A 398 -9.45 -15.37 7.09
CA LEU A 398 -8.83 -16.04 8.25
C LEU A 398 -7.30 -16.16 8.12
N ASP A 399 -6.82 -16.20 6.89
CA ASP A 399 -5.41 -16.23 6.49
C ASP A 399 -4.66 -14.91 6.70
N ILE A 400 -5.39 -13.80 6.88
CA ILE A 400 -4.80 -12.49 7.06
C ILE A 400 -4.61 -12.17 8.56
N PRO A 401 -3.40 -11.75 8.98
CA PRO A 401 -3.13 -11.36 10.36
C PRO A 401 -4.04 -10.24 10.87
N ALA A 402 -4.38 -10.28 12.15
CA ALA A 402 -5.29 -9.32 12.77
C ALA A 402 -4.75 -7.88 12.67
N GLU A 403 -3.43 -7.69 12.75
CA GLU A 403 -2.77 -6.39 12.65
C GLU A 403 -3.04 -5.72 11.28
N VAL A 404 -3.03 -6.51 10.21
CA VAL A 404 -3.30 -6.05 8.84
C VAL A 404 -4.80 -5.75 8.66
N LEU A 405 -5.66 -6.59 9.23
CA LEU A 405 -7.11 -6.39 9.22
C LEU A 405 -7.55 -5.19 10.08
N GLN A 406 -6.80 -4.80 11.10
CA GLN A 406 -7.12 -3.66 11.96
C GLN A 406 -6.50 -2.35 11.48
N LYS A 407 -5.47 -2.40 10.62
CA LYS A 407 -4.84 -1.21 10.02
C LYS A 407 -5.88 -0.31 9.35
N GLU A 408 -5.88 0.98 9.69
CA GLU A 408 -6.84 1.94 9.14
C GLU A 408 -6.79 2.00 7.60
N ARG A 409 -7.95 2.06 6.95
CA ARG A 409 -8.08 2.37 5.51
C ARG A 409 -8.54 3.81 5.38
N ARG A 410 -7.65 4.66 4.87
CA ARG A 410 -7.85 6.10 4.85
C ARG A 410 -7.38 6.69 3.53
N ASP A 411 -8.16 7.64 3.02
CA ASP A 411 -7.74 8.54 1.94
C ASP A 411 -7.89 9.99 2.43
N PHE A 412 -6.78 10.74 2.46
CA PHE A 412 -6.68 12.06 3.09
C PHE A 412 -7.18 12.13 4.54
N LEU A 413 -8.40 12.60 4.81
CA LEU A 413 -9.05 12.64 6.14
C LEU A 413 -10.28 11.73 6.20
N PHE A 414 -10.52 10.93 5.16
CA PHE A 414 -11.69 10.07 5.03
C PHE A 414 -11.35 8.65 5.45
N ASN A 415 -11.84 8.24 6.62
CA ASN A 415 -11.68 6.88 7.10
C ASN A 415 -12.81 6.01 6.55
N ILE A 416 -12.42 4.96 5.83
CA ILE A 416 -13.32 4.05 5.13
C ILE A 416 -13.42 2.78 5.95
N ASP A 417 -14.66 2.38 6.26
CA ASP A 417 -14.92 1.10 6.90
C ASP A 417 -14.56 -0.05 5.95
N LYS A 418 -13.94 -1.12 6.46
CA LYS A 418 -13.54 -2.26 5.64
C LYS A 418 -14.61 -3.34 5.72
N GLN A 419 -15.25 -3.63 4.58
CA GLN A 419 -16.27 -4.66 4.44
C GLN A 419 -15.93 -5.65 3.34
N TYR A 420 -16.30 -6.91 3.56
CA TYR A 420 -15.97 -8.04 2.68
C TYR A 420 -17.20 -8.64 2.00
N VAL A 421 -18.37 -8.43 2.61
CA VAL A 421 -19.66 -8.92 2.14
C VAL A 421 -20.69 -7.82 2.29
N PHE A 422 -21.61 -7.75 1.33
CA PHE A 422 -22.77 -6.87 1.41
C PHE A 422 -24.04 -7.69 1.22
N GLN A 423 -25.00 -7.49 2.11
CA GLN A 423 -26.29 -8.16 2.07
C GLN A 423 -27.36 -7.21 2.63
N THR A 424 -27.85 -6.34 1.76
CA THR A 424 -28.96 -5.42 2.03
C THR A 424 -30.11 -5.69 1.05
N PRO A 425 -31.32 -5.15 1.28
CA PRO A 425 -32.43 -5.32 0.35
C PRO A 425 -32.16 -4.79 -1.06
N ASP A 426 -31.35 -3.73 -1.19
CA ASP A 426 -31.05 -3.08 -2.47
C ASP A 426 -29.71 -3.52 -3.09
N TYR A 427 -28.86 -4.25 -2.34
CA TYR A 427 -27.53 -4.62 -2.81
C TYR A 427 -26.99 -5.91 -2.16
N LEU A 428 -26.42 -6.78 -2.99
CA LEU A 428 -25.76 -8.02 -2.58
C LEU A 428 -24.42 -8.13 -3.29
N LEU A 429 -23.36 -8.53 -2.56
CA LEU A 429 -22.06 -8.85 -3.14
C LEU A 429 -21.44 -10.00 -2.36
N PHE A 430 -21.35 -11.17 -3.01
CA PHE A 430 -20.67 -12.35 -2.52
C PHE A 430 -19.54 -12.74 -3.47
N THR A 431 -18.31 -12.71 -2.95
CA THR A 431 -17.12 -13.23 -3.62
C THR A 431 -16.80 -14.65 -3.11
N PRO A 432 -15.90 -15.40 -3.77
CA PRO A 432 -15.46 -16.72 -3.31
C PRO A 432 -14.93 -16.75 -1.87
N GLU A 433 -14.37 -15.62 -1.40
CA GLU A 433 -13.87 -15.44 -0.03
C GLU A 433 -14.96 -15.62 1.04
N THR A 434 -16.22 -15.37 0.68
CA THR A 434 -17.34 -15.47 1.63
C THR A 434 -17.77 -16.91 1.91
N TYR A 435 -17.33 -17.90 1.12
CA TYR A 435 -17.84 -19.28 1.14
C TYR A 435 -19.38 -19.33 1.09
N TRP A 436 -19.98 -18.52 0.22
CA TRP A 436 -21.44 -18.43 0.04
C TRP A 436 -22.07 -19.69 -0.60
N TYR A 437 -21.24 -20.59 -1.11
CA TYR A 437 -21.61 -21.94 -1.52
C TYR A 437 -20.62 -22.98 -0.95
N PRO A 438 -21.04 -24.26 -0.81
CA PRO A 438 -20.19 -25.30 -0.26
C PRO A 438 -18.98 -25.55 -1.16
N ARG A 439 -17.78 -25.55 -0.58
CA ARG A 439 -16.53 -25.89 -1.28
C ARG A 439 -15.90 -27.11 -0.62
N PRO A 440 -15.27 -28.02 -1.37
CA PRO A 440 -14.65 -29.21 -0.78
C PRO A 440 -13.45 -28.85 0.10
N GLY A 441 -13.24 -29.62 1.17
CA GLY A 441 -12.16 -29.41 2.14
C GLY A 441 -12.48 -28.35 3.19
N THR A 442 -11.43 -27.78 3.79
CA THR A 442 -11.51 -26.71 4.79
C THR A 442 -11.18 -25.36 4.17
N SER A 443 -11.46 -24.25 4.88
CA SER A 443 -10.82 -22.97 4.58
C SER A 443 -9.42 -22.91 5.22
N TYR A 444 -8.92 -21.70 5.53
CA TYR A 444 -7.57 -21.46 6.05
C TYR A 444 -7.17 -22.40 7.20
N SER A 445 -6.03 -23.07 7.04
CA SER A 445 -5.35 -23.83 8.09
C SER A 445 -3.91 -23.34 8.22
N ASN A 446 -3.42 -23.22 9.46
CA ASN A 446 -2.01 -22.93 9.74
C ASN A 446 -1.18 -24.21 9.95
N MET A 447 -1.78 -25.39 9.81
CA MET A 447 -1.11 -26.69 9.94
C MET A 447 -0.77 -27.33 8.60
N SER A 448 -1.55 -27.07 7.55
CA SER A 448 -1.33 -27.58 6.20
C SER A 448 -1.72 -26.52 5.15
N PRO A 449 -1.01 -26.42 4.02
CA PRO A 449 -1.37 -25.54 2.92
C PRO A 449 -2.42 -26.12 1.95
N ASP A 450 -2.90 -27.34 2.19
CA ASP A 450 -3.81 -28.06 1.29
C ASP A 450 -5.15 -27.34 1.02
N TRP A 451 -5.54 -26.39 1.87
CA TRP A 451 -6.73 -25.56 1.69
C TRP A 451 -6.61 -24.58 0.51
N GLN A 452 -5.39 -24.28 0.04
CA GLN A 452 -5.15 -23.40 -1.10
C GLN A 452 -5.44 -24.07 -2.45
N GLN A 453 -5.60 -25.40 -2.46
CA GLN A 453 -5.87 -26.15 -3.68
C GLN A 453 -7.26 -25.79 -4.23
N THR A 454 -7.26 -25.01 -5.31
CA THR A 454 -8.46 -24.73 -6.11
C THR A 454 -8.53 -25.69 -7.29
N TYR A 455 -9.74 -25.98 -7.78
CA TYR A 455 -9.94 -26.83 -8.96
C TYR A 455 -10.87 -26.13 -9.94
N PHE A 456 -10.61 -26.28 -11.23
CA PHE A 456 -11.48 -25.77 -12.27
C PHE A 456 -12.78 -26.57 -12.34
N SER A 457 -13.90 -25.88 -12.17
CA SER A 457 -15.25 -26.44 -12.21
C SER A 457 -16.09 -25.75 -13.27
N LYS A 458 -17.07 -26.45 -13.83
CA LYS A 458 -18.14 -25.82 -14.62
C LYS A 458 -19.20 -25.26 -13.70
N PHE A 459 -19.65 -24.03 -13.95
CA PHE A 459 -20.66 -23.36 -13.14
C PHE A 459 -21.91 -23.03 -13.96
N GLY A 460 -23.06 -23.48 -13.46
CA GLY A 460 -24.37 -22.94 -13.79
C GLY A 460 -24.93 -22.20 -12.57
N LEU A 461 -25.39 -20.96 -12.76
CA LEU A 461 -25.97 -20.15 -11.69
C LEU A 461 -27.34 -19.61 -12.10
N ARG A 462 -28.36 -19.85 -11.28
CA ARG A 462 -29.67 -19.22 -11.38
C ARG A 462 -29.86 -18.28 -10.20
N VAL A 463 -30.18 -17.01 -10.47
CA VAL A 463 -30.40 -15.99 -9.44
C VAL A 463 -31.80 -15.41 -9.58
N LYS A 464 -32.56 -15.48 -8.49
CA LYS A 464 -33.84 -14.77 -8.33
C LYS A 464 -33.63 -13.56 -7.41
N PRO A 465 -33.41 -12.37 -7.96
CA PRO A 465 -33.20 -11.15 -7.17
C PRO A 465 -34.53 -10.59 -6.64
N LEU A 466 -34.44 -9.61 -5.74
CA LEU A 466 -35.60 -8.77 -5.40
C LEU A 466 -36.03 -7.90 -6.61
N PRO A 467 -37.32 -7.51 -6.70
CA PRO A 467 -37.82 -6.75 -7.84
C PRO A 467 -37.05 -5.45 -8.11
N GLY A 468 -36.74 -5.18 -9.38
CA GLY A 468 -36.03 -3.97 -9.81
C GLY A 468 -34.51 -4.04 -9.68
N LEU A 469 -33.95 -5.19 -9.28
CA LEU A 469 -32.50 -5.40 -9.22
C LEU A 469 -32.02 -6.30 -10.38
N THR A 470 -30.76 -6.10 -10.76
CA THR A 470 -30.06 -6.86 -11.79
C THR A 470 -28.92 -7.65 -11.13
N PRO A 471 -28.92 -9.00 -11.23
CA PRO A 471 -27.82 -9.82 -10.79
C PRO A 471 -26.72 -9.85 -11.88
N LEU A 472 -25.47 -10.02 -11.46
CA LEU A 472 -24.28 -10.16 -12.28
C LEU A 472 -23.44 -11.33 -11.75
N SER A 473 -22.86 -12.11 -12.65
CA SER A 473 -21.94 -13.22 -12.35
C SER A 473 -21.09 -13.55 -13.59
N GLN A 474 -20.21 -14.55 -13.47
CA GLN A 474 -19.44 -15.10 -14.59
C GLN A 474 -20.39 -15.82 -15.58
N GLY A 475 -20.11 -15.72 -16.88
CA GLY A 475 -20.97 -16.31 -17.91
C GLY A 475 -21.94 -15.30 -18.56
N GLU A 476 -22.60 -15.73 -19.63
CA GLU A 476 -23.67 -14.95 -20.24
C GLU A 476 -24.91 -14.94 -19.35
N GLY A 477 -25.39 -13.74 -18.98
CA GLY A 477 -26.59 -13.57 -18.18
C GLY A 477 -27.85 -13.46 -19.02
N VAL A 478 -28.73 -14.46 -18.95
CA VAL A 478 -30.02 -14.48 -19.66
C VAL A 478 -31.16 -14.30 -18.67
N LYS A 479 -32.00 -13.29 -18.90
CA LYS A 479 -33.19 -13.03 -18.09
C LYS A 479 -34.38 -13.87 -18.58
N GLY A 480 -34.91 -14.72 -17.71
CA GLY A 480 -36.15 -15.47 -17.95
C GLY A 480 -37.42 -14.64 -17.77
N GLU A 481 -38.53 -15.14 -18.29
CA GLU A 481 -39.86 -14.50 -18.19
C GLU A 481 -40.39 -14.43 -16.74
N ASP A 482 -39.92 -15.34 -15.89
CA ASP A 482 -40.24 -15.46 -14.46
C ASP A 482 -39.43 -14.52 -13.56
N GLY A 483 -38.56 -13.70 -14.14
CA GLY A 483 -37.66 -12.79 -13.42
C GLY A 483 -36.41 -13.46 -12.85
N VAL A 484 -36.17 -14.73 -13.18
CA VAL A 484 -34.94 -15.47 -12.81
C VAL A 484 -33.87 -15.21 -13.87
N TYR A 485 -32.64 -14.95 -13.45
CA TYR A 485 -31.49 -14.80 -14.33
C TYR A 485 -30.68 -16.08 -14.31
N SER A 486 -30.31 -16.58 -15.49
CA SER A 486 -29.45 -17.75 -15.64
C SER A 486 -28.10 -17.32 -16.20
N PHE A 487 -27.02 -17.79 -15.57
CA PHE A 487 -25.64 -17.59 -15.98
C PHE A 487 -25.03 -18.96 -16.26
N ALA A 488 -24.42 -19.11 -17.43
CA ALA A 488 -23.68 -20.30 -17.82
C ALA A 488 -22.27 -19.89 -18.22
N SER A 489 -21.27 -20.43 -17.53
CA SER A 489 -19.87 -20.15 -17.85
C SER A 489 -19.42 -21.01 -19.03
N GLU A 490 -18.92 -20.40 -20.10
CA GLU A 490 -18.36 -21.11 -21.26
C GLU A 490 -17.06 -21.85 -20.89
N TYR A 491 -16.30 -21.26 -19.97
CA TYR A 491 -15.03 -21.76 -19.51
C TYR A 491 -15.13 -22.28 -18.08
N PRO A 492 -14.39 -23.34 -17.70
CA PRO A 492 -14.24 -23.72 -16.32
C PRO A 492 -13.62 -22.57 -15.49
N ALA A 493 -14.14 -22.35 -14.28
CA ALA A 493 -13.62 -21.35 -13.35
C ALA A 493 -13.20 -22.03 -12.04
N GLN A 494 -12.31 -21.41 -11.27
CA GLN A 494 -11.95 -21.91 -9.93
C GLN A 494 -13.03 -21.61 -8.90
N ALA A 495 -13.73 -20.49 -9.09
CA ALA A 495 -14.81 -20.01 -8.25
C ALA A 495 -15.60 -18.93 -8.99
N ILE A 496 -16.79 -18.60 -8.47
CA ILE A 496 -17.65 -17.55 -9.02
C ILE A 496 -18.12 -16.57 -7.95
N SER A 497 -18.44 -15.35 -8.38
CA SER A 497 -19.03 -14.29 -7.57
C SER A 497 -20.48 -14.04 -7.98
N VAL A 498 -21.30 -13.54 -7.06
CA VAL A 498 -22.63 -13.02 -7.37
C VAL A 498 -22.81 -11.63 -6.81
N ILE A 499 -23.32 -10.74 -7.64
CA ILE A 499 -23.51 -9.33 -7.34
C ILE A 499 -24.93 -8.97 -7.75
N VAL A 500 -25.68 -8.26 -6.91
CA VAL A 500 -27.04 -7.84 -7.23
C VAL A 500 -27.18 -6.38 -6.85
N GLY A 501 -27.69 -5.56 -7.76
CA GLY A 501 -27.87 -4.14 -7.52
C GLY A 501 -28.67 -3.45 -8.63
N LYS A 502 -28.84 -2.13 -8.50
CA LYS A 502 -29.52 -1.28 -9.50
C LYS A 502 -28.57 -0.91 -10.63
N TYR A 503 -28.09 -1.94 -11.33
CA TYR A 503 -27.09 -1.79 -12.38
C TYR A 503 -27.70 -1.41 -13.72
N LYS A 504 -26.99 -0.52 -14.44
CA LYS A 504 -27.13 -0.28 -15.87
C LYS A 504 -25.85 -0.74 -16.59
N GLN A 505 -26.02 -1.21 -17.82
CA GLN A 505 -24.92 -1.68 -18.66
C GLN A 505 -24.63 -0.67 -19.77
N GLN A 506 -23.36 -0.37 -19.95
CA GLN A 506 -22.83 0.17 -21.20
C GLN A 506 -21.87 -0.87 -21.77
N SER A 507 -22.01 -1.21 -23.04
CA SER A 507 -21.20 -2.26 -23.65
C SER A 507 -20.74 -1.91 -25.05
N LEU A 508 -19.62 -2.50 -25.44
CA LEU A 508 -19.08 -2.45 -26.79
C LEU A 508 -18.42 -3.80 -27.11
N GLU A 509 -18.38 -4.16 -28.38
CA GLU A 509 -17.71 -5.36 -28.86
C GLU A 509 -16.42 -4.97 -29.59
N SER A 510 -15.30 -5.63 -29.26
CA SER A 510 -14.04 -5.51 -30.00
C SER A 510 -13.34 -6.86 -29.99
N ASP A 511 -12.88 -7.32 -31.17
CA ASP A 511 -12.13 -8.57 -31.33
C ASP A 511 -12.83 -9.81 -30.74
N SER A 512 -14.14 -9.91 -30.99
CA SER A 512 -15.00 -10.99 -30.48
C SER A 512 -15.05 -11.10 -28.96
N THR A 513 -14.71 -10.01 -28.25
CA THR A 513 -14.85 -9.88 -26.80
C THR A 513 -15.83 -8.75 -26.48
N LEU A 514 -16.83 -9.05 -25.64
CA LEU A 514 -17.78 -8.07 -25.14
C LEU A 514 -17.19 -7.34 -23.93
N TYR A 515 -16.92 -6.05 -24.07
CA TYR A 515 -16.47 -5.19 -22.98
C TYR A 515 -17.67 -4.45 -22.40
N SER A 516 -17.84 -4.50 -21.08
CA SER A 516 -18.96 -3.86 -20.39
C SER A 516 -18.51 -3.03 -19.18
N ILE A 517 -19.20 -1.92 -18.95
CA ILE A 517 -19.17 -1.18 -17.70
C ILE A 517 -20.56 -1.32 -17.08
N TRP A 518 -20.60 -1.89 -15.88
CA TRP A 518 -21.78 -2.00 -15.05
C TRP A 518 -21.70 -0.97 -13.94
N HIS A 519 -22.49 0.09 -14.06
CA HIS A 519 -22.53 1.17 -13.08
C HIS A 519 -23.90 1.23 -12.41
N ILE A 520 -23.94 1.74 -11.19
CA ILE A 520 -25.19 2.03 -10.49
C ILE A 520 -25.92 3.15 -11.24
N GLU A 521 -27.24 3.04 -11.30
CA GLU A 521 -28.09 4.05 -11.92
C GLU A 521 -27.77 5.47 -11.39
N GLY A 522 -27.42 6.39 -12.30
CA GLY A 522 -27.02 7.77 -11.99
C GLY A 522 -25.51 8.02 -11.86
N ASN A 523 -24.67 6.97 -11.97
CA ASN A 523 -23.21 7.07 -11.89
C ASN A 523 -22.51 7.10 -13.27
N ASP A 524 -23.21 7.45 -14.34
CA ASP A 524 -22.75 7.54 -15.73
C ASP A 524 -22.08 8.88 -16.11
N TYR A 525 -21.50 9.57 -15.11
CA TYR A 525 -20.93 10.93 -15.24
C TYR A 525 -19.86 11.07 -16.34
N TYR A 526 -19.17 9.98 -16.69
CA TYR A 526 -18.12 9.94 -17.71
C TYR A 526 -18.65 9.91 -19.15
N THR A 527 -19.91 9.53 -19.35
CA THR A 527 -20.51 9.35 -20.68
C THR A 527 -20.48 10.65 -21.48
N ALA A 528 -20.91 11.76 -20.87
CA ALA A 528 -20.94 13.06 -21.52
C ALA A 528 -19.53 13.55 -21.93
N THR A 529 -18.51 13.24 -21.13
CA THR A 529 -17.13 13.63 -21.41
C THR A 529 -16.55 12.86 -22.61
N PHE A 530 -16.86 11.57 -22.74
CA PHE A 530 -16.28 10.69 -23.75
C PHE A 530 -17.14 10.47 -25.01
N ASP A 531 -18.33 11.07 -25.08
CA ASP A 531 -19.23 10.98 -26.24
C ASP A 531 -18.54 11.34 -27.56
N SER A 532 -17.63 12.33 -27.54
CA SER A 532 -16.88 12.78 -28.71
C SER A 532 -15.75 11.83 -29.16
N ILE A 533 -15.45 10.75 -28.42
CA ILE A 533 -14.37 9.82 -28.74
C ILE A 533 -14.83 8.35 -28.79
N LEU A 534 -16.15 8.10 -28.79
CA LEU A 534 -16.73 6.75 -28.73
C LEU A 534 -16.22 5.82 -29.84
N ASP A 535 -16.00 6.36 -31.03
CA ASP A 535 -15.45 5.66 -32.19
C ASP A 535 -13.99 5.20 -32.00
N THR A 536 -13.23 5.91 -31.16
CA THR A 536 -11.82 5.57 -30.87
C THR A 536 -11.66 4.55 -29.75
N ILE A 537 -12.61 4.44 -28.82
CA ILE A 537 -12.52 3.56 -27.64
C ILE A 537 -12.18 2.10 -27.98
N PRO A 538 -12.81 1.45 -29.00
CA PRO A 538 -12.47 0.08 -29.38
C PRO A 538 -10.99 -0.10 -29.76
N SER A 539 -10.40 0.89 -30.45
CA SER A 539 -8.98 0.86 -30.80
C SER A 539 -8.06 0.95 -29.58
N PHE A 540 -8.46 1.72 -28.55
CA PHE A 540 -7.73 1.80 -27.28
C PHE A 540 -7.77 0.49 -26.49
N ILE A 541 -8.95 -0.13 -26.43
CA ILE A 541 -9.11 -1.42 -25.76
C ILE A 541 -8.27 -2.50 -26.45
N ARG A 542 -8.28 -2.53 -27.79
CA ARG A 542 -7.39 -3.40 -28.58
C ARG A 542 -5.92 -3.14 -28.26
N ASN A 543 -5.47 -1.89 -28.31
CA ASN A 543 -4.09 -1.53 -28.00
C ASN A 543 -3.69 -1.92 -26.56
N MET A 544 -4.60 -1.75 -25.60
CA MET A 544 -4.39 -2.16 -24.21
C MET A 544 -4.25 -3.67 -24.08
N ARG A 545 -5.17 -4.42 -24.68
CA ARG A 545 -5.13 -5.89 -24.72
C ARG A 545 -3.82 -6.35 -25.35
N ASP A 546 -3.53 -5.88 -26.55
CA ASP A 546 -2.32 -6.20 -27.29
C ASP A 546 -1.05 -5.90 -26.49
N ASN A 547 -1.00 -4.76 -25.78
CA ASN A 547 0.13 -4.43 -24.92
C ASN A 547 0.28 -5.41 -23.76
N LEU A 548 -0.82 -5.74 -23.08
CA LEU A 548 -0.80 -6.73 -21.99
C LEU A 548 -0.37 -8.12 -22.50
N GLU A 549 -0.98 -8.58 -23.60
CA GLU A 549 -0.69 -9.89 -24.17
C GLU A 549 0.75 -9.98 -24.72
N ARG A 550 1.26 -8.92 -25.37
CA ARG A 550 2.66 -8.85 -25.82
C ARG A 550 3.64 -8.80 -24.65
N ASN A 551 3.36 -7.99 -23.63
CA ASN A 551 4.27 -7.81 -22.49
C ASN A 551 4.46 -9.11 -21.70
N TYR A 552 3.39 -9.88 -21.50
CA TYR A 552 3.42 -11.11 -20.71
C TYR A 552 3.46 -12.40 -21.55
N LYS A 553 3.36 -12.31 -22.89
CA LYS A 553 3.19 -13.46 -23.80
C LYS A 553 2.05 -14.41 -23.38
N LEU A 554 0.97 -13.85 -22.85
CA LEU A 554 -0.22 -14.59 -22.40
C LEU A 554 -1.46 -13.99 -23.04
N SER A 555 -2.38 -14.81 -23.54
CA SER A 555 -3.62 -14.35 -24.17
C SER A 555 -4.80 -14.35 -23.20
N TYR A 556 -5.68 -13.35 -23.36
CA TYR A 556 -6.95 -13.27 -22.65
C TYR A 556 -7.92 -14.32 -23.19
N PRO A 557 -8.39 -15.29 -22.36
CA PRO A 557 -9.11 -16.45 -22.88
C PRO A 557 -10.64 -16.28 -22.91
N PHE A 558 -11.20 -15.25 -22.27
CA PHE A 558 -12.64 -15.14 -22.08
C PHE A 558 -13.33 -14.35 -23.20
N SER A 559 -14.63 -14.59 -23.38
CA SER A 559 -15.45 -13.91 -24.40
C SER A 559 -16.00 -12.55 -23.92
N ARG A 560 -15.81 -12.21 -22.65
CA ARG A 560 -16.33 -10.96 -22.07
C ARG A 560 -15.46 -10.44 -20.93
N PHE A 561 -15.38 -9.12 -20.81
CA PHE A 561 -14.72 -8.43 -19.70
C PHE A 561 -15.60 -7.31 -19.16
N SER A 562 -15.86 -7.30 -17.85
CA SER A 562 -16.75 -6.34 -17.20
C SER A 562 -16.05 -5.54 -16.09
N ILE A 563 -16.21 -4.22 -16.08
CA ILE A 563 -15.90 -3.39 -14.91
C ILE A 563 -17.21 -3.19 -14.15
N VAL A 564 -17.28 -3.64 -12.90
CA VAL A 564 -18.50 -3.62 -12.09
C VAL A 564 -18.31 -2.69 -10.90
N GLU A 565 -19.19 -1.71 -10.78
CA GLU A 565 -19.17 -0.75 -9.69
C GLU A 565 -19.59 -1.40 -8.36
N VAL A 566 -18.80 -1.20 -7.30
CA VAL A 566 -19.06 -1.73 -5.95
C VAL A 566 -18.90 -0.65 -4.86
N PRO A 567 -19.48 -0.80 -3.67
CA PRO A 567 -19.35 0.18 -2.59
C PRO A 567 -17.89 0.48 -2.24
N VAL A 568 -17.58 1.73 -1.90
CA VAL A 568 -16.21 2.16 -1.52
C VAL A 568 -15.63 1.37 -0.34
N GLN A 569 -16.49 0.85 0.55
CA GLN A 569 -16.10 0.03 1.71
C GLN A 569 -15.58 -1.37 1.33
N PHE A 570 -15.84 -1.84 0.10
CA PHE A 570 -15.37 -3.15 -0.35
C PHE A 570 -13.84 -3.18 -0.30
N SER A 571 -13.31 -4.12 0.48
CA SER A 571 -11.88 -4.21 0.80
C SER A 571 -11.37 -5.62 0.52
N THR A 572 -10.15 -5.68 -0.02
CA THR A 572 -9.46 -6.92 -0.37
C THR A 572 -8.04 -6.87 0.14
N TYR A 573 -7.40 -8.04 0.22
CA TYR A 573 -6.05 -8.15 0.78
C TYR A 573 -5.12 -8.91 -0.15
N THR A 574 -3.86 -8.47 -0.17
CA THR A 574 -2.76 -9.14 -0.87
C THR A 574 -2.47 -10.50 -0.23
N ARG A 575 -1.98 -11.47 -1.00
CA ARG A 575 -1.61 -12.80 -0.47
C ARG A 575 -0.26 -13.23 -1.02
N ALA A 576 0.45 -14.04 -0.27
CA ALA A 576 1.74 -14.57 -0.70
C ALA A 576 1.61 -15.62 -1.81
N TRP A 577 0.49 -16.37 -1.84
CA TRP A 577 0.25 -17.49 -2.76
C TRP A 577 -0.56 -17.14 -4.03
N SER A 578 -0.99 -15.88 -4.19
CA SER A 578 -1.71 -15.45 -5.39
C SER A 578 -1.68 -13.93 -5.55
N GLN A 579 -1.39 -13.47 -6.77
CA GLN A 579 -1.59 -12.07 -7.19
C GLN A 579 -3.07 -11.72 -7.40
N ALA A 580 -3.93 -12.72 -7.64
CA ALA A 580 -5.37 -12.51 -7.74
C ALA A 580 -5.97 -12.15 -6.38
N GLN A 581 -6.53 -10.94 -6.28
CA GLN A 581 -7.35 -10.49 -5.15
C GLN A 581 -8.82 -10.54 -5.50
N GLU A 582 -9.70 -10.50 -4.51
CA GLU A 582 -11.16 -10.57 -4.69
C GLU A 582 -11.72 -9.42 -5.55
N ALA A 583 -10.98 -8.33 -5.70
CA ALA A 583 -11.33 -7.19 -6.54
C ALA A 583 -11.27 -7.56 -8.03
N VAL A 584 -10.52 -8.59 -8.39
CA VAL A 584 -10.54 -9.21 -9.72
C VAL A 584 -11.26 -10.54 -9.59
N GLN A 585 -12.15 -10.85 -10.53
CA GLN A 585 -12.82 -12.14 -10.64
C GLN A 585 -12.72 -12.58 -12.10
N PRO A 586 -12.91 -13.87 -12.45
CA PRO A 586 -12.96 -14.25 -13.86
C PRO A 586 -13.95 -13.35 -14.61
N GLU A 587 -13.54 -12.87 -15.79
CA GLU A 587 -14.35 -12.00 -16.66
C GLU A 587 -14.69 -10.60 -16.10
N MET A 588 -14.26 -10.23 -14.89
CA MET A 588 -14.64 -8.94 -14.32
C MET A 588 -13.69 -8.33 -13.29
N VAL A 589 -13.81 -7.02 -13.06
CA VAL A 589 -13.15 -6.28 -11.99
C VAL A 589 -14.19 -5.50 -11.18
N LEU A 590 -14.15 -5.66 -9.86
CA LEU A 590 -14.98 -4.98 -8.87
C LEU A 590 -14.36 -3.63 -8.49
N PHE A 591 -14.82 -2.55 -9.12
CA PHE A 591 -14.22 -1.22 -9.03
C PHE A 591 -15.05 -0.30 -8.11
N PRO A 592 -14.42 0.50 -7.23
CA PRO A 592 -15.14 1.28 -6.23
C PRO A 592 -16.04 2.34 -6.88
N GLU A 593 -17.13 2.69 -6.19
CA GLU A 593 -18.15 3.59 -6.70
C GLU A 593 -17.58 4.91 -7.25
N LYS A 594 -17.96 5.25 -8.48
CA LYS A 594 -17.44 6.35 -9.31
C LYS A 594 -15.91 6.45 -9.37
N GLY A 595 -15.20 5.37 -9.08
CA GLY A 595 -13.74 5.37 -8.90
C GLY A 595 -13.27 6.40 -7.88
N CYS A 596 -14.03 6.63 -6.80
CA CYS A 596 -13.83 7.77 -5.89
C CYS A 596 -12.42 7.86 -5.25
N MET A 597 -11.70 6.74 -5.20
CA MET A 597 -10.34 6.61 -4.68
C MET A 597 -9.25 7.07 -5.67
N PHE A 598 -9.63 7.37 -6.92
CA PHE A 598 -8.70 7.65 -8.01
C PHE A 598 -8.91 9.07 -8.52
N GLY A 599 -7.96 9.97 -8.26
CA GLY A 599 -8.02 11.33 -8.79
C GLY A 599 -8.08 11.41 -10.32
N GLN A 600 -7.62 10.36 -11.01
CA GLN A 600 -7.70 10.19 -12.46
C GLN A 600 -9.14 10.09 -12.98
N LEU A 601 -10.10 9.73 -12.11
CA LEU A 601 -11.50 9.52 -12.46
C LEU A 601 -12.34 10.80 -12.38
N ASP A 602 -11.75 11.92 -11.97
CA ASP A 602 -12.31 13.27 -12.22
C ASP A 602 -12.06 13.65 -13.71
N VAL A 603 -12.74 12.94 -14.61
CA VAL A 603 -12.45 12.94 -16.06
C VAL A 603 -12.54 14.33 -16.66
N ASP A 604 -13.51 15.14 -16.22
CA ASP A 604 -13.71 16.52 -16.69
C ASP A 604 -12.58 17.46 -16.30
N LYS A 605 -12.02 17.29 -15.10
CA LYS A 605 -10.84 18.04 -14.68
C LYS A 605 -9.59 17.54 -15.38
N MET A 606 -9.46 16.22 -15.55
CA MET A 606 -8.27 15.60 -16.11
C MET A 606 -8.03 16.02 -17.56
N TRP A 607 -9.03 15.97 -18.45
CA TRP A 607 -8.81 16.38 -19.84
C TRP A 607 -8.46 17.87 -19.95
N ARG A 608 -9.09 18.73 -19.15
CA ARG A 608 -8.74 20.17 -19.07
C ARG A 608 -7.30 20.39 -18.59
N ASN A 609 -6.85 19.60 -17.61
CA ASN A 609 -5.48 19.63 -17.14
C ASN A 609 -4.48 19.16 -18.21
N GLN A 610 -4.81 18.12 -18.99
CA GLN A 610 -3.96 17.65 -20.10
C GLN A 610 -3.73 18.76 -21.14
N VAL A 611 -4.77 19.53 -21.48
CA VAL A 611 -4.64 20.70 -22.38
C VAL A 611 -3.72 21.75 -21.76
N LYS A 612 -3.93 22.10 -20.49
CA LYS A 612 -3.11 23.10 -19.76
C LYS A 612 -1.64 22.66 -19.67
N TRP A 613 -1.37 21.41 -19.33
CA TRP A 613 -0.01 20.87 -19.20
C TRP A 613 0.70 20.82 -20.55
N SER A 614 0.01 20.42 -21.61
CA SER A 614 0.59 20.41 -22.96
C SER A 614 0.96 21.83 -23.42
N LYS A 615 0.07 22.81 -23.19
CA LYS A 615 0.35 24.23 -23.49
C LYS A 615 1.59 24.75 -22.74
N ARG A 616 1.77 24.38 -21.47
CA ARG A 616 2.98 24.74 -20.69
C ARG A 616 4.25 24.07 -21.23
N GLY A 617 4.13 22.87 -21.79
CA GLY A 617 5.22 22.15 -22.46
C GLY A 617 5.48 22.59 -23.90
N GLY A 618 4.82 23.65 -24.39
CA GLY A 618 5.03 24.19 -25.73
C GLY A 618 4.31 23.44 -26.86
N ARG A 619 3.37 22.54 -26.56
CA ARG A 619 2.57 21.80 -27.55
C ARG A 619 1.08 22.04 -27.34
N GLU A 620 0.37 22.49 -28.37
CA GLU A 620 -1.09 22.50 -28.35
C GLU A 620 -1.62 21.12 -28.74
N ILE A 621 -2.66 20.67 -28.03
CA ILE A 621 -3.36 19.41 -28.30
C ILE A 621 -4.85 19.71 -28.45
N THR A 622 -5.54 18.90 -29.26
CA THR A 622 -7.00 19.02 -29.41
C THR A 622 -7.71 18.53 -28.15
N GLU A 623 -8.99 18.88 -28.01
CA GLU A 623 -9.84 18.37 -26.92
C GLU A 623 -9.97 16.84 -26.98
N GLU A 624 -10.15 16.28 -28.18
CA GLU A 624 -10.20 14.84 -28.41
C GLU A 624 -8.90 14.15 -27.98
N GLU A 625 -7.73 14.69 -28.35
CA GLU A 625 -6.43 14.16 -27.91
C GLU A 625 -6.29 14.21 -26.38
N ALA A 626 -6.79 15.26 -25.73
CA ALA A 626 -6.78 15.38 -24.28
C ALA A 626 -7.71 14.37 -23.59
N LYS A 627 -8.91 14.13 -24.13
CA LYS A 627 -9.85 13.11 -23.64
C LYS A 627 -9.29 11.70 -23.82
N ILE A 628 -8.65 11.43 -24.96
CA ILE A 628 -7.91 10.20 -25.23
C ILE A 628 -6.83 9.96 -24.16
N ARG A 629 -6.02 10.98 -23.83
CA ARG A 629 -4.99 10.86 -22.77
C ARG A 629 -5.61 10.59 -21.40
N THR A 630 -6.76 11.19 -21.09
CA THR A 630 -7.51 10.92 -19.85
C THR A 630 -8.01 9.48 -19.81
N LEU A 631 -8.57 8.96 -20.90
CA LEU A 631 -9.00 7.56 -20.98
C LEU A 631 -7.80 6.61 -20.83
N ASN A 632 -6.66 6.94 -21.42
CA ASN A 632 -5.44 6.16 -21.25
C ASN A 632 -4.98 6.13 -19.77
N ASN A 633 -5.08 7.26 -19.05
CA ASN A 633 -4.76 7.31 -17.61
C ASN A 633 -5.68 6.41 -16.78
N PHE A 634 -6.94 6.22 -17.18
CA PHE A 634 -7.83 5.25 -16.55
C PHE A 634 -7.36 3.82 -16.79
N PHE A 635 -7.02 3.47 -18.05
CA PHE A 635 -6.51 2.13 -18.36
C PHE A 635 -5.18 1.80 -17.68
N TRP A 636 -4.34 2.81 -17.44
CA TRP A 636 -3.10 2.66 -16.66
C TRP A 636 -3.31 2.10 -15.25
N ILE A 637 -4.48 2.30 -14.64
CA ILE A 637 -4.82 1.72 -13.33
C ILE A 637 -4.80 0.19 -13.39
N PHE A 638 -5.16 -0.40 -14.53
CA PHE A 638 -5.31 -1.85 -14.68
C PHE A 638 -4.02 -2.57 -15.15
N GLN A 639 -3.01 -1.81 -15.61
CA GLN A 639 -1.77 -2.35 -16.20
C GLN A 639 -0.59 -2.36 -15.23
N ARG A 640 -0.69 -1.68 -14.08
CA ARG A 640 0.43 -1.59 -13.12
C ARG A 640 0.32 -2.70 -12.07
N PRO A 641 1.40 -3.45 -11.80
CA PRO A 641 1.42 -4.43 -10.70
C PRO A 641 1.34 -3.75 -9.32
N GLU A 642 1.82 -2.52 -9.25
CA GLU A 642 1.89 -1.72 -8.03
C GLU A 642 0.94 -0.51 -8.10
N GLY A 643 0.32 -0.19 -6.96
CA GLY A 643 -0.59 0.93 -6.82
C GLY A 643 0.13 2.27 -6.84
N ASN A 644 -0.56 3.33 -6.41
CA ASN A 644 0.09 4.62 -6.21
C ASN A 644 1.10 4.50 -5.05
N TYR A 645 2.32 4.94 -5.30
CA TYR A 645 3.35 4.98 -4.28
C TYR A 645 2.96 5.94 -3.14
N ASN A 646 3.01 5.43 -1.92
CA ASN A 646 2.85 6.24 -0.71
C ASN A 646 4.21 6.79 -0.32
N PHE A 647 4.36 8.10 -0.51
CA PHE A 647 5.52 8.85 -0.05
C PHE A 647 5.28 9.24 1.40
N SER A 648 5.98 8.61 2.32
CA SER A 648 6.08 9.09 3.70
C SER A 648 7.41 9.83 3.88
N SER A 649 7.35 10.92 4.63
CA SER A 649 8.54 11.61 5.12
C SER A 649 8.55 11.35 6.64
N SER A 650 9.49 10.54 7.11
CA SER A 650 9.65 10.21 8.53
C SER A 650 10.42 11.30 9.28
N GLY A 651 10.38 12.54 8.79
CA GLY A 651 11.15 13.66 9.32
C GLY A 651 12.02 14.33 8.26
N ARG A 652 12.89 15.22 8.70
CA ARG A 652 13.75 16.01 7.81
C ARG A 652 14.90 15.16 7.23
N GLY A 653 14.81 14.78 5.95
CA GLY A 653 15.88 14.08 5.23
C GLY A 653 15.54 12.69 4.80
N ASN A 654 14.70 12.00 5.58
CA ASN A 654 14.33 10.63 5.35
C ASN A 654 13.03 10.56 4.56
N TYR A 655 13.13 10.02 3.35
CA TYR A 655 11.99 9.66 2.53
C TYR A 655 11.91 8.14 2.49
N ASN A 656 10.69 7.64 2.62
CA ASN A 656 10.40 6.24 2.37
C ASN A 656 9.28 6.20 1.33
N ILE A 657 9.54 5.49 0.25
CA ILE A 657 8.54 5.11 -0.73
C ILE A 657 8.11 3.68 -0.41
N SER A 658 6.85 3.56 -0.04
CA SER A 658 6.19 2.27 0.09
C SER A 658 5.20 2.13 -1.06
N SER A 659 5.14 0.92 -1.60
CA SER A 659 4.20 0.55 -2.64
C SER A 659 3.28 -0.51 -2.07
N GLN A 660 2.00 -0.43 -2.39
CA GLN A 660 1.06 -1.52 -2.13
C GLN A 660 0.74 -2.18 -3.46
N ALA A 661 0.61 -3.51 -3.47
CA ALA A 661 0.20 -4.22 -4.67
C ALA A 661 -1.16 -3.69 -5.14
N ASN A 662 -1.31 -3.56 -6.46
CA ASN A 662 -2.52 -3.01 -7.05
C ASN A 662 -3.62 -4.07 -7.11
N PRO A 663 -4.74 -3.90 -6.38
CA PRO A 663 -5.83 -4.87 -6.39
C PRO A 663 -6.57 -4.95 -7.73
N TYR A 664 -6.35 -4.01 -8.65
CA TYR A 664 -7.01 -3.95 -9.96
C TYR A 664 -6.11 -4.36 -11.13
N PHE A 665 -4.92 -4.89 -10.86
CA PHE A 665 -4.00 -5.34 -11.90
C PHE A 665 -4.61 -6.52 -12.69
N LEU A 666 -4.59 -6.46 -14.02
CA LEU A 666 -5.28 -7.45 -14.88
C LEU A 666 -4.49 -8.71 -15.20
N PHE A 667 -3.24 -8.84 -14.75
CA PHE A 667 -2.48 -10.08 -14.98
C PHE A 667 -3.22 -11.37 -14.57
N PRO A 668 -4.00 -11.42 -13.46
CA PRO A 668 -4.81 -12.58 -13.11
C PRO A 668 -5.81 -13.02 -14.19
N GLN A 669 -6.29 -12.09 -15.03
CA GLN A 669 -7.17 -12.40 -16.17
C GLN A 669 -6.46 -13.18 -17.28
N LEU A 670 -5.14 -13.02 -17.41
CA LEU A 670 -4.32 -13.73 -18.40
C LEU A 670 -3.76 -15.05 -17.85
N TYR A 671 -3.59 -15.11 -16.52
CA TYR A 671 -2.87 -16.21 -15.85
C TYR A 671 -3.73 -16.96 -14.82
N ASN A 672 -4.05 -16.37 -13.65
CA ASN A 672 -4.64 -17.09 -12.50
C ASN A 672 -5.97 -17.78 -12.79
N TYR A 673 -6.81 -17.19 -13.63
CA TYR A 673 -8.10 -17.79 -14.01
C TYR A 673 -8.00 -18.74 -15.20
N ARG A 674 -6.80 -18.98 -15.71
CA ARG A 674 -6.51 -19.86 -16.84
C ARG A 674 -5.62 -21.05 -16.42
N TYR A 675 -4.68 -20.82 -15.52
CA TYR A 675 -3.70 -21.80 -15.05
C TYR A 675 -3.70 -21.86 -13.54
N ASN A 676 -3.44 -23.06 -13.00
CA ASN A 676 -3.32 -23.26 -11.58
C ASN A 676 -2.17 -24.22 -11.28
N ILE A 677 -1.14 -23.70 -10.61
CA ILE A 677 0.01 -24.48 -10.19
C ILE A 677 -0.04 -24.61 -8.68
N PHE A 678 -0.04 -25.84 -8.18
CA PHE A 678 -0.13 -26.10 -6.75
C PHE A 678 0.99 -27.02 -6.28
N SER A 679 1.38 -26.86 -5.02
CA SER A 679 2.28 -27.76 -4.31
C SER A 679 1.72 -28.01 -2.92
N PRO A 680 1.69 -29.28 -2.44
CA PRO A 680 1.37 -29.59 -1.05
C PRO A 680 2.41 -29.06 -0.05
N GLU A 681 3.63 -28.77 -0.50
CA GLU A 681 4.73 -28.32 0.37
C GLU A 681 4.96 -26.81 0.25
N TRP A 682 4.89 -26.27 -0.96
CA TRP A 682 5.24 -24.88 -1.29
C TRP A 682 4.02 -24.09 -1.75
N PRO A 683 3.30 -23.41 -0.84
CA PRO A 683 2.02 -22.77 -1.15
C PRO A 683 2.17 -21.60 -2.15
N VAL A 684 3.39 -21.05 -2.23
CA VAL A 684 3.76 -19.96 -3.14
C VAL A 684 4.09 -20.43 -4.57
N ALA A 685 3.92 -21.71 -4.90
CA ALA A 685 4.28 -22.27 -6.20
C ALA A 685 3.63 -21.53 -7.38
N ASN A 686 2.34 -21.18 -7.28
CA ASN A 686 1.68 -20.41 -8.33
C ASN A 686 2.30 -19.01 -8.47
N THR A 687 2.42 -18.29 -7.34
CA THR A 687 3.04 -16.95 -7.30
C THR A 687 4.47 -16.94 -7.83
N ALA A 688 5.26 -17.98 -7.56
CA ALA A 688 6.62 -18.12 -8.06
C ALA A 688 6.65 -18.02 -9.59
N ILE A 689 5.77 -18.77 -10.25
CA ILE A 689 5.62 -18.73 -11.71
C ILE A 689 5.02 -17.39 -12.17
N GLU A 690 4.03 -16.84 -11.47
CA GLU A 690 3.45 -15.52 -11.77
C GLU A 690 4.52 -14.43 -11.83
N LEU A 691 5.33 -14.32 -10.77
CA LEU A 691 6.35 -13.28 -10.62
C LEU A 691 7.51 -13.46 -11.60
N TYR A 692 7.85 -14.72 -11.93
CA TYR A 692 8.84 -15.04 -12.95
C TYR A 692 8.38 -14.57 -14.34
N LEU A 693 7.12 -14.80 -14.71
CA LEU A 693 6.55 -14.35 -15.98
C LEU A 693 6.38 -12.82 -16.04
N GLN A 694 6.13 -12.17 -14.90
CA GLN A 694 6.06 -10.71 -14.78
C GLN A 694 7.42 -10.01 -14.79
N LYS A 695 8.53 -10.76 -14.73
CA LYS A 695 9.89 -10.25 -14.64
C LYS A 695 10.15 -9.34 -13.44
N LYS A 696 9.54 -9.64 -12.28
CA LYS A 696 9.57 -8.77 -11.09
C LYS A 696 11.00 -8.48 -10.59
N SER A 697 11.92 -9.45 -10.66
CA SER A 697 13.31 -9.24 -10.20
C SER A 697 14.15 -8.34 -11.11
N ASP A 698 13.69 -8.09 -12.34
CA ASP A 698 14.43 -7.30 -13.34
C ASP A 698 14.19 -5.78 -13.17
N ASN A 699 13.52 -5.37 -12.07
CA ASN A 699 13.26 -3.97 -11.77
C ASN A 699 14.56 -3.19 -11.56
N TYR A 700 14.76 -2.12 -12.32
CA TYR A 700 15.97 -1.27 -12.35
C TYR A 700 16.28 -0.52 -11.04
N GLY A 701 15.53 -0.78 -9.97
CA GLY A 701 15.82 -0.26 -8.63
C GLY A 701 15.68 1.25 -8.52
N TRP A 702 14.83 1.90 -9.33
CA TRP A 702 14.57 3.35 -9.23
C TRP A 702 14.07 3.76 -7.83
N GLU A 703 13.38 2.87 -7.12
CA GLU A 703 12.95 3.06 -5.73
C GLU A 703 14.11 3.38 -4.79
N ARG A 704 15.32 2.88 -5.11
CA ARG A 704 16.56 3.14 -4.36
C ARG A 704 16.93 4.61 -4.36
N GLU A 705 16.62 5.35 -5.43
CA GLU A 705 16.87 6.80 -5.46
C GLU A 705 16.11 7.53 -4.36
N ILE A 706 15.03 6.92 -3.85
CA ILE A 706 14.19 7.48 -2.79
C ILE A 706 14.43 6.78 -1.45
N ASN A 707 14.63 5.46 -1.44
CA ASN A 707 14.78 4.64 -0.23
C ASN A 707 16.23 4.40 0.22
N GLY A 708 17.22 4.74 -0.61
CA GLY A 708 18.62 4.43 -0.39
C GLY A 708 19.01 2.96 -0.63
N ILE A 709 18.03 2.04 -0.65
CA ILE A 709 18.19 0.62 -0.98
C ILE A 709 16.89 0.10 -1.63
N SER A 710 16.99 -0.76 -2.64
CA SER A 710 15.83 -1.32 -3.33
C SER A 710 15.18 -2.47 -2.56
N ASN A 711 13.93 -2.82 -2.90
CA ASN A 711 13.23 -3.92 -2.25
C ASN A 711 13.85 -5.30 -2.56
N ASN A 712 14.47 -5.49 -3.73
CA ASN A 712 15.23 -6.72 -4.05
C ASN A 712 16.49 -6.86 -3.18
N GLU A 713 17.17 -5.75 -2.89
CA GLU A 713 18.36 -5.74 -2.03
C GLU A 713 17.99 -5.99 -0.57
N LYS A 714 16.92 -5.34 -0.08
CA LYS A 714 16.35 -5.65 1.25
C LYS A 714 16.00 -7.12 1.39
N ALA A 715 15.34 -7.70 0.37
CA ALA A 715 15.00 -9.12 0.33
C ALA A 715 16.25 -10.01 0.39
N SER A 716 17.29 -9.70 -0.38
CA SER A 716 18.56 -10.46 -0.38
C SER A 716 19.23 -10.45 1.00
N LEU A 717 19.32 -9.29 1.66
CA LEU A 717 19.87 -9.15 3.01
C LEU A 717 19.08 -9.91 4.08
N LEU A 718 17.76 -10.08 3.88
CA LEU A 718 16.91 -10.88 4.77
C LEU A 718 17.11 -12.38 4.56
N MET A 719 17.29 -12.82 3.31
CA MET A 719 17.54 -14.23 2.97
C MET A 719 18.86 -14.76 3.54
N GLU A 720 19.85 -13.89 3.78
CA GLU A 720 21.10 -14.27 4.46
C GLU A 720 20.86 -14.74 5.90
N LYS A 721 19.84 -14.18 6.56
CA LYS A 721 19.61 -14.33 8.00
C LYS A 721 18.49 -15.31 8.34
N GLN A 722 17.55 -15.52 7.43
CA GLN A 722 16.33 -16.30 7.66
C GLN A 722 16.07 -17.28 6.52
N THR A 723 15.44 -18.40 6.85
CA THR A 723 15.00 -19.39 5.86
C THR A 723 13.83 -18.85 5.04
N PHE A 724 13.58 -19.44 3.85
CA PHE A 724 12.46 -19.00 3.01
C PHE A 724 11.12 -19.19 3.73
N LYS A 725 10.95 -20.28 4.49
CA LYS A 725 9.73 -20.56 5.25
C LYS A 725 9.47 -19.53 6.35
N GLU A 726 10.50 -19.10 7.08
CA GLU A 726 10.39 -18.05 8.09
C GLU A 726 10.01 -16.71 7.47
N LEU A 727 10.62 -16.36 6.32
CA LEU A 727 10.33 -15.12 5.60
C LEU A 727 8.88 -15.07 5.10
N LEU A 728 8.36 -16.18 4.55
CA LEU A 728 6.97 -16.26 4.09
C LEU A 728 5.93 -16.09 5.21
N GLY A 729 6.29 -16.45 6.45
CA GLY A 729 5.42 -16.32 7.62
C GLY A 729 5.54 -14.98 8.35
N ASN A 730 6.51 -14.15 8.02
CA ASN A 730 6.79 -12.92 8.76
C ASN A 730 5.93 -11.74 8.26
N VAL A 731 5.04 -11.25 9.14
CA VAL A 731 4.12 -10.14 8.85
C VAL A 731 4.85 -8.82 8.61
N GLU A 732 6.03 -8.61 9.21
CA GLU A 732 6.82 -7.39 9.06
C GLU A 732 7.38 -7.23 7.64
N TYR A 733 7.67 -8.36 6.97
CA TYR A 733 8.26 -8.37 5.63
C TYR A 733 7.24 -8.62 4.52
N ARG A 734 5.94 -8.47 4.82
CA ARG A 734 4.85 -8.73 3.88
C ARG A 734 4.99 -7.94 2.57
N ASP A 735 5.43 -6.69 2.65
CA ASP A 735 5.64 -5.82 1.50
C ASP A 735 6.84 -6.24 0.63
N LEU A 736 7.73 -7.10 1.14
CA LEU A 736 8.89 -7.64 0.42
C LEU A 736 8.68 -9.08 -0.08
N LEU A 737 7.56 -9.73 0.24
CA LEU A 737 7.34 -11.15 -0.08
C LEU A 737 7.42 -11.43 -1.59
N GLU A 738 6.86 -10.55 -2.43
CA GLU A 738 6.98 -10.69 -3.89
C GLU A 738 8.45 -10.66 -4.34
N ASN A 739 9.25 -9.75 -3.80
CA ASN A 739 10.68 -9.66 -4.10
C ASN A 739 11.41 -10.95 -3.65
N ILE A 740 11.09 -11.45 -2.46
CA ILE A 740 11.69 -12.67 -1.90
C ILE A 740 11.34 -13.90 -2.78
N ILE A 741 10.06 -14.10 -3.09
CA ILE A 741 9.60 -15.22 -3.93
C ILE A 741 10.20 -15.13 -5.33
N SER A 742 10.20 -13.93 -5.93
CA SER A 742 10.75 -13.69 -7.26
C SER A 742 12.25 -14.05 -7.34
N LEU A 743 13.06 -13.54 -6.41
CA LEU A 743 14.51 -13.80 -6.38
C LEU A 743 14.83 -15.29 -6.18
N LYS A 744 14.12 -15.99 -5.28
CA LYS A 744 14.27 -17.45 -5.10
C LYS A 744 13.90 -18.23 -6.36
N THR A 745 12.86 -17.79 -7.08
CA THR A 745 12.44 -18.43 -8.34
C THR A 745 13.46 -18.21 -9.45
N TYR A 746 14.00 -17.00 -9.57
CA TYR A 746 15.06 -16.69 -10.54
C TYR A 746 16.35 -17.46 -10.28
N ARG A 747 16.67 -17.73 -9.01
CA ARG A 747 17.78 -18.62 -8.62
C ARG A 747 17.47 -20.06 -9.00
N LEU A 748 16.27 -20.56 -8.71
CA LEU A 748 15.83 -21.93 -9.05
C LEU A 748 15.94 -22.21 -10.55
N PHE A 749 15.58 -21.24 -11.41
CA PHE A 749 15.64 -21.38 -12.86
C PHE A 749 16.97 -20.98 -13.50
N ALA A 750 17.97 -20.59 -12.70
CA ALA A 750 19.24 -20.09 -13.25
C ALA A 750 20.02 -21.15 -14.05
N ILE A 751 20.17 -22.38 -13.53
CA ILE A 751 20.89 -23.46 -14.22
C ILE A 751 20.19 -23.88 -15.52
N PRO A 752 18.86 -24.13 -15.54
CA PRO A 752 18.12 -24.36 -16.78
C PRO A 752 18.33 -23.28 -17.85
N GLU A 753 18.28 -22.00 -17.45
CA GLU A 753 18.47 -20.88 -18.36
C GLU A 753 19.90 -20.78 -18.89
N ILE A 754 20.91 -21.22 -18.13
CA ILE A 754 22.29 -21.32 -18.61
C ILE A 754 22.41 -22.40 -19.69
N ASN A 755 21.74 -23.55 -19.50
CA ASN A 755 21.86 -24.70 -20.40
C ASN A 755 21.22 -24.48 -21.77
N ILE A 756 20.02 -23.86 -21.81
CA ILE A 756 19.25 -23.72 -23.07
C ILE A 756 18.99 -22.26 -23.48
N GLY A 757 19.33 -21.28 -22.64
CA GLY A 757 19.08 -19.86 -22.86
C GLY A 757 17.82 -19.34 -22.17
N VAL A 758 17.87 -18.09 -21.69
CA VAL A 758 16.80 -17.44 -20.90
C VAL A 758 15.46 -17.43 -21.64
N ASN A 759 15.47 -17.00 -22.91
CA ASN A 759 14.23 -16.91 -23.71
C ASN A 759 13.68 -18.30 -24.05
N ALA A 760 14.52 -19.27 -24.42
CA ALA A 760 14.11 -20.62 -24.77
C ALA A 760 13.49 -21.38 -23.57
N PHE A 761 14.06 -21.20 -22.37
CA PHE A 761 13.48 -21.75 -21.15
C PHE A 761 12.10 -21.14 -20.85
N ARG A 762 11.96 -19.82 -20.93
CA ARG A 762 10.66 -19.14 -20.78
C ARG A 762 9.63 -19.64 -21.81
N ASP A 763 10.02 -19.77 -23.08
CA ASP A 763 9.13 -20.27 -24.15
C ASP A 763 8.70 -21.74 -23.90
N SER A 764 9.56 -22.55 -23.28
CA SER A 764 9.22 -23.90 -22.83
C SER A 764 8.15 -23.89 -21.74
N LEU A 765 8.27 -22.99 -20.76
CA LEU A 765 7.26 -22.78 -19.71
C LEU A 765 5.91 -22.32 -20.31
N TYR A 766 5.91 -21.36 -21.24
CA TYR A 766 4.68 -20.93 -21.93
C TYR A 766 4.01 -22.09 -22.67
N THR A 767 4.79 -22.93 -23.35
CA THR A 767 4.27 -24.11 -24.06
C THR A 767 3.62 -25.11 -23.10
N LEU A 768 4.21 -25.33 -21.92
CA LEU A 768 3.64 -26.22 -20.90
C LEU A 768 2.36 -25.66 -20.29
N LEU A 769 2.31 -24.34 -20.03
CA LEU A 769 1.11 -23.68 -19.56
C LEU A 769 -0.01 -23.83 -20.59
N GLU A 770 0.23 -23.49 -21.85
CA GLU A 770 -0.78 -23.53 -22.91
C GLU A 770 -1.43 -24.91 -23.06
N ARG A 771 -0.64 -25.99 -23.00
CA ARG A 771 -1.11 -27.39 -23.02
C ARG A 771 -2.01 -27.77 -21.84
N ASN A 772 -1.92 -27.02 -20.73
CA ASN A 772 -2.65 -27.27 -19.48
C ASN A 772 -3.65 -26.14 -19.15
N THR A 773 -4.15 -25.44 -20.17
CA THR A 773 -5.20 -24.43 -20.01
C THR A 773 -6.44 -25.01 -19.32
N PHE A 774 -6.94 -24.33 -18.29
CA PHE A 774 -8.05 -24.74 -17.41
C PHE A 774 -7.84 -26.09 -16.71
N ARG A 775 -6.59 -26.41 -16.37
CA ARG A 775 -6.21 -27.60 -15.61
C ARG A 775 -5.26 -27.24 -14.47
N ASN A 776 -5.22 -28.12 -13.48
CA ASN A 776 -4.28 -28.01 -12.37
C ASN A 776 -2.99 -28.74 -12.73
N ILE A 777 -1.86 -28.12 -12.38
CA ILE A 777 -0.52 -28.68 -12.59
C ILE A 777 0.15 -28.78 -11.23
N GLN A 778 0.65 -29.97 -10.90
CA GLN A 778 1.49 -30.13 -9.73
C GLN A 778 2.86 -29.48 -9.99
N PHE A 779 3.28 -28.59 -9.10
CA PHE A 779 4.51 -27.81 -9.25
C PHE A 779 5.72 -28.70 -9.45
N GLU A 780 5.87 -29.76 -8.65
CA GLU A 780 7.00 -30.66 -8.74
C GLU A 780 7.05 -31.39 -10.08
N SER A 781 5.88 -31.74 -10.66
CA SER A 781 5.81 -32.35 -12.00
C SER A 781 6.16 -31.36 -13.12
N LEU A 782 5.81 -30.08 -12.94
CA LEU A 782 6.23 -29.01 -13.84
C LEU A 782 7.75 -28.86 -13.83
N LEU A 783 8.37 -28.86 -12.64
CA LEU A 783 9.82 -28.76 -12.49
C LEU A 783 10.54 -29.94 -13.15
N ASP A 784 10.05 -31.17 -13.00
CA ASP A 784 10.63 -32.35 -13.67
C ASP A 784 10.56 -32.21 -15.19
N THR A 785 9.42 -31.75 -15.71
CA THR A 785 9.22 -31.60 -17.14
C THR A 785 10.14 -30.54 -17.73
N LEU A 786 10.25 -29.39 -17.06
CA LEU A 786 11.19 -28.32 -17.45
C LEU A 786 12.65 -28.77 -17.29
N GLY A 787 12.95 -29.57 -16.27
CA GLY A 787 14.27 -30.14 -16.05
C GLY A 787 14.70 -31.10 -17.15
N MET A 788 13.79 -31.95 -17.63
CA MET A 788 14.02 -32.81 -18.79
C MET A 788 14.30 -32.01 -20.08
N ILE A 789 13.57 -30.91 -20.30
CA ILE A 789 13.75 -30.05 -21.48
C ILE A 789 15.10 -29.30 -21.42
N SER A 790 15.49 -28.84 -20.23
CA SER A 790 16.70 -28.02 -20.02
C SER A 790 17.94 -28.82 -19.63
N HIS A 791 17.83 -30.14 -19.52
CA HIS A 791 18.89 -31.03 -19.04
C HIS A 791 19.46 -30.62 -17.67
N ALA A 792 18.57 -30.21 -16.75
CA ALA A 792 18.91 -29.77 -15.40
C ALA A 792 17.97 -30.39 -14.37
N ASP A 793 18.50 -30.73 -13.19
CA ASP A 793 17.67 -31.13 -12.06
C ASP A 793 17.18 -29.88 -11.30
N ILE A 794 15.99 -29.41 -11.66
CA ILE A 794 15.40 -28.21 -11.05
C ILE A 794 14.83 -28.53 -9.67
N ARG A 795 14.32 -29.75 -9.48
CA ARG A 795 13.58 -30.11 -8.27
C ARG A 795 14.48 -30.10 -7.04
N SER A 796 15.72 -30.58 -7.15
CA SER A 796 16.68 -30.55 -6.03
C SER A 796 17.00 -29.13 -5.55
N GLY A 797 16.85 -28.11 -6.40
CA GLY A 797 17.00 -26.71 -6.01
C GLY A 797 15.98 -26.23 -4.95
N LEU A 798 14.88 -26.96 -4.72
CA LEU A 798 13.95 -26.65 -3.62
C LEU A 798 14.55 -26.93 -2.23
N GLU A 799 15.55 -27.79 -2.12
CA GLU A 799 16.24 -28.04 -0.84
C GLU A 799 16.95 -26.77 -0.34
N GLU A 800 17.46 -25.93 -1.26
CA GLU A 800 18.07 -24.63 -0.91
C GLU A 800 17.08 -23.64 -0.26
N TRP A 801 15.76 -23.87 -0.39
CA TRP A 801 14.75 -23.02 0.24
C TRP A 801 14.62 -23.27 1.75
N LEU A 802 15.08 -24.42 2.23
CA LEU A 802 15.06 -24.80 3.64
C LEU A 802 16.17 -24.14 4.47
N HIS A 803 17.15 -23.50 3.81
CA HIS A 803 18.31 -22.90 4.44
C HIS A 803 18.41 -21.39 4.14
N PRO A 804 19.07 -20.61 5.02
CA PRO A 804 19.47 -19.24 4.69
C PRO A 804 20.36 -19.23 3.44
N THR A 805 20.23 -18.18 2.63
CA THR A 805 20.91 -18.08 1.33
C THR A 805 22.22 -17.32 1.50
N PRO A 806 23.39 -17.91 1.21
CA PRO A 806 24.63 -17.16 1.25
C PRO A 806 24.62 -16.06 0.17
N LEU A 807 25.25 -14.93 0.49
CA LEU A 807 25.33 -13.78 -0.40
C LEU A 807 26.71 -13.71 -1.06
N PRO A 808 26.87 -14.15 -2.32
CA PRO A 808 28.11 -13.95 -3.05
C PRO A 808 28.36 -12.45 -3.28
N ILE A 809 29.63 -12.09 -3.45
CA ILE A 809 30.06 -10.70 -3.65
C ILE A 809 30.95 -10.63 -4.88
N TYR A 810 30.61 -9.75 -5.82
CA TYR A 810 31.29 -9.64 -7.11
C TYR A 810 32.04 -8.33 -7.29
N SER A 811 33.22 -8.40 -7.91
CA SER A 811 33.89 -7.24 -8.53
C SER A 811 33.55 -7.19 -10.02
N LEU A 812 33.05 -6.06 -10.49
CA LEU A 812 32.59 -5.87 -11.87
C LEU A 812 33.51 -4.93 -12.64
N GLY A 813 34.10 -5.43 -13.72
CA GLY A 813 34.96 -4.67 -14.63
C GLY A 813 34.14 -3.75 -15.51
N ARG A 814 34.77 -2.69 -16.01
CA ARG A 814 34.15 -1.82 -17.02
C ARG A 814 34.11 -2.54 -18.37
N PRO A 815 33.00 -2.47 -19.13
CA PRO A 815 32.94 -3.04 -20.47
C PRO A 815 33.87 -2.27 -21.41
N GLU A 816 34.76 -2.99 -22.08
CA GLU A 816 35.62 -2.45 -23.13
C GLU A 816 35.10 -2.91 -24.49
N VAL A 817 34.85 -1.97 -25.40
CA VAL A 817 34.41 -2.28 -26.76
C VAL A 817 35.44 -1.81 -27.76
N THR A 818 35.88 -2.74 -28.62
CA THR A 818 36.82 -2.50 -29.71
C THR A 818 36.14 -2.76 -31.04
N LYS A 819 36.13 -1.76 -31.93
CA LYS A 819 35.68 -1.88 -33.31
C LYS A 819 36.83 -2.43 -34.15
N ILE A 820 36.65 -3.64 -34.67
CA ILE A 820 37.58 -4.30 -35.58
C ILE A 820 37.03 -4.18 -37.00
N THR A 821 37.84 -3.64 -37.92
CA THR A 821 37.51 -3.61 -39.35
C THR A 821 38.42 -4.60 -40.10
N ASN A 822 37.81 -5.65 -40.66
CA ASN A 822 38.52 -6.68 -41.42
C ASN A 822 37.84 -6.93 -42.77
N ARG A 823 38.59 -6.78 -43.88
CA ARG A 823 38.12 -6.99 -45.27
C ARG A 823 36.80 -6.29 -45.63
N GLY A 824 36.50 -5.15 -45.01
CA GLY A 824 35.27 -4.37 -45.26
C GLY A 824 34.06 -4.75 -44.40
N GLN A 825 34.18 -5.77 -43.54
CA GLN A 825 33.21 -6.04 -42.46
C GLN A 825 33.65 -5.36 -41.18
N GLU A 826 32.69 -4.78 -40.47
CA GLU A 826 32.86 -4.17 -39.15
C GLU A 826 32.31 -5.13 -38.09
N SER A 827 33.07 -5.33 -37.01
CA SER A 827 32.64 -6.11 -35.86
C SER A 827 33.05 -5.41 -34.58
N PHE A 828 32.24 -5.55 -33.53
CA PHE A 828 32.47 -4.95 -32.23
C PHE A 828 32.73 -6.06 -31.22
N VAL A 829 33.94 -6.08 -30.66
CA VAL A 829 34.34 -7.03 -29.62
C VAL A 829 34.13 -6.36 -28.26
N LEU A 830 33.24 -6.91 -27.45
CA LEU A 830 32.99 -6.50 -26.08
C LEU A 830 33.75 -7.44 -25.12
N LYS A 831 34.59 -6.86 -24.25
CA LYS A 831 35.28 -7.55 -23.16
C LYS A 831 34.85 -7.01 -21.81
N MET A 832 34.60 -7.89 -20.85
CA MET A 832 34.31 -7.50 -19.48
C MET A 832 34.81 -8.56 -18.50
N GLN A 833 35.57 -8.14 -17.48
CA GLN A 833 36.00 -9.02 -16.40
C GLN A 833 34.99 -9.02 -15.25
N VAL A 834 34.76 -10.19 -14.67
CA VAL A 834 33.95 -10.37 -13.46
C VAL A 834 34.65 -11.32 -12.52
N SER A 835 34.80 -10.93 -11.25
CA SER A 835 35.33 -11.80 -10.20
C SER A 835 34.26 -12.07 -9.14
N ASN A 836 34.16 -13.31 -8.68
CA ASN A 836 33.52 -13.65 -7.43
C ASN A 836 34.58 -13.64 -6.32
N ASN A 837 34.41 -12.76 -5.32
CA ASN A 837 35.36 -12.56 -4.24
C ASN A 837 34.92 -13.23 -2.93
N SER A 838 33.85 -14.01 -2.96
CA SER A 838 33.33 -14.73 -1.79
C SER A 838 33.72 -16.20 -1.78
N ASP A 839 33.50 -16.84 -0.64
CA ASP A 839 33.63 -18.28 -0.42
C ASP A 839 32.44 -19.11 -0.96
N TYR A 840 31.50 -18.47 -1.67
CA TYR A 840 30.28 -19.10 -2.16
C TYR A 840 30.19 -19.01 -3.67
N ASP A 841 29.63 -20.04 -4.30
CA ASP A 841 29.33 -20.01 -5.72
C ASP A 841 28.20 -19.00 -6.02
N GLY A 842 28.33 -18.36 -7.16
CA GLY A 842 27.50 -17.24 -7.56
C GLY A 842 26.98 -17.37 -9.00
N ILE A 843 25.90 -16.65 -9.31
CA ILE A 843 25.42 -16.46 -10.68
C ILE A 843 25.11 -14.98 -10.86
N ILE A 844 25.59 -14.41 -11.96
CA ILE A 844 25.19 -13.08 -12.41
C ILE A 844 24.38 -13.19 -13.71
N HIS A 845 23.53 -12.22 -13.97
CA HIS A 845 22.77 -12.09 -15.21
C HIS A 845 23.25 -10.84 -15.95
N ILE A 846 23.66 -11.02 -17.21
CA ILE A 846 24.18 -9.95 -18.06
C ILE A 846 23.19 -9.70 -19.20
N ASP A 847 22.79 -8.45 -19.35
CA ASP A 847 22.00 -7.94 -20.46
C ASP A 847 22.79 -6.89 -21.26
N ILE A 848 22.95 -7.13 -22.56
CA ILE A 848 23.68 -6.24 -23.48
C ILE A 848 22.66 -5.55 -24.38
N GLN A 849 22.64 -4.22 -24.35
CA GLN A 849 21.72 -3.41 -25.13
C GLN A 849 22.39 -2.81 -26.38
N GLY A 850 21.58 -2.53 -27.39
CA GLY A 850 22.03 -1.86 -28.62
C GLY A 850 22.51 -2.79 -29.73
N VAL A 851 22.41 -4.11 -29.53
CA VAL A 851 22.84 -5.16 -30.47
C VAL A 851 21.77 -6.24 -30.63
N GLY A 852 21.83 -7.01 -31.73
CA GLY A 852 20.99 -8.21 -31.91
C GLY A 852 19.49 -7.92 -32.08
N ARG A 853 19.11 -6.76 -32.61
CA ARG A 853 17.70 -6.38 -32.86
C ARG A 853 17.41 -6.21 -34.35
N SER A 854 17.06 -7.30 -35.03
CA SER A 854 16.46 -7.24 -36.38
C SER A 854 14.92 -7.26 -36.34
N SER A 855 14.33 -7.89 -35.31
CA SER A 855 12.88 -7.98 -35.06
C SER A 855 12.60 -8.19 -33.56
N GLN A 856 11.40 -7.84 -33.08
CA GLN A 856 10.98 -8.04 -31.68
C GLN A 856 10.91 -9.52 -31.26
N ASN A 857 10.84 -10.43 -32.24
CA ASN A 857 10.72 -11.88 -32.03
C ASN A 857 12.03 -12.65 -32.22
N ASP A 858 13.13 -11.98 -32.58
CA ASP A 858 14.41 -12.62 -32.90
C ASP A 858 15.52 -11.91 -32.12
N ILE A 859 15.51 -12.14 -30.80
CA ILE A 859 16.50 -11.62 -29.86
C ILE A 859 17.61 -12.66 -29.77
N ASP A 860 18.81 -12.29 -30.20
CA ASP A 860 19.99 -13.14 -30.09
C ASP A 860 20.19 -13.59 -28.62
N PRO A 861 20.24 -14.90 -28.32
CA PRO A 861 20.36 -15.39 -26.94
C PRO A 861 21.62 -14.87 -26.22
N ARG A 862 22.64 -14.43 -26.96
CA ARG A 862 23.85 -13.82 -26.39
C ARG A 862 23.59 -12.46 -25.75
N THR A 863 22.47 -11.78 -26.06
CA THR A 863 22.17 -10.46 -25.49
C THR A 863 21.70 -10.55 -24.04
N SER A 864 21.23 -11.72 -23.59
CA SER A 864 20.70 -11.92 -22.24
C SER A 864 21.08 -13.32 -21.75
N ARG A 865 22.11 -13.41 -20.92
CA ARG A 865 22.67 -14.69 -20.46
C ARG A 865 23.09 -14.66 -18.99
N LYS A 866 22.93 -15.79 -18.31
CA LYS A 866 23.40 -15.99 -16.93
C LYS A 866 24.81 -16.59 -16.96
N ILE A 867 25.68 -16.11 -16.09
CA ILE A 867 27.08 -16.56 -15.98
C ILE A 867 27.30 -17.13 -14.58
N PRO A 868 27.60 -18.43 -14.43
CA PRO A 868 27.99 -19.01 -13.16
C PRO A 868 29.45 -18.64 -12.84
N LEU A 869 29.74 -18.41 -11.57
CA LEU A 869 31.07 -18.09 -11.05
C LEU A 869 31.31 -18.88 -9.77
N GLU A 870 32.32 -19.75 -9.77
CA GLU A 870 32.73 -20.46 -8.55
C GLU A 870 33.31 -19.48 -7.52
N ALA A 871 33.38 -19.89 -6.26
CA ALA A 871 34.09 -19.15 -5.22
C ALA A 871 35.53 -18.79 -5.66
N HIS A 872 35.91 -17.53 -5.45
CA HIS A 872 37.23 -16.97 -5.84
C HIS A 872 37.59 -17.03 -7.34
N GLN A 873 36.62 -17.28 -8.22
CA GLN A 873 36.85 -17.38 -9.66
C GLN A 873 36.74 -16.01 -10.36
N THR A 874 37.64 -15.76 -11.31
CA THR A 874 37.57 -14.61 -12.22
C THR A 874 37.36 -15.07 -13.65
N LYS A 875 36.40 -14.44 -14.35
CA LYS A 875 36.13 -14.68 -15.77
C LYS A 875 36.29 -13.41 -16.60
N GLU A 876 36.90 -13.54 -17.77
CA GLU A 876 36.87 -12.57 -18.85
C GLU A 876 35.81 -13.00 -19.87
N LEU A 877 34.79 -12.16 -20.03
CA LEU A 877 33.67 -12.39 -20.92
C LEU A 877 33.93 -11.67 -22.23
N VAL A 878 34.01 -12.42 -23.33
CA VAL A 878 34.27 -11.89 -24.68
C VAL A 878 33.09 -12.21 -25.58
N SER A 879 32.46 -11.19 -26.18
CA SER A 879 31.36 -11.34 -27.15
C SER A 879 31.57 -10.49 -28.39
N VAL A 880 31.07 -10.96 -29.54
CA VAL A 880 31.29 -10.31 -30.84
C VAL A 880 29.95 -9.94 -31.50
N TRP A 881 29.83 -8.67 -31.87
CA TRP A 881 28.58 -8.07 -32.36
C TRP A 881 28.75 -7.40 -33.72
N GLU A 882 27.69 -7.42 -34.53
CA GLU A 882 27.62 -6.70 -35.81
C GLU A 882 27.37 -5.20 -35.60
N ASP A 883 26.53 -4.87 -34.61
CA ASP A 883 26.24 -3.51 -34.18
C ASP A 883 27.04 -3.13 -32.93
N ALA A 884 27.18 -1.83 -32.67
CA ALA A 884 27.87 -1.34 -31.49
C ALA A 884 27.01 -1.53 -30.21
N PRO A 885 27.49 -2.27 -29.20
CA PRO A 885 26.86 -2.30 -27.88
C PRO A 885 26.76 -0.88 -27.30
N ARG A 886 25.61 -0.57 -26.69
CA ARG A 886 25.35 0.72 -26.05
C ARG A 886 25.55 0.68 -24.55
N ASP A 887 25.03 -0.36 -23.91
CA ASP A 887 25.03 -0.50 -22.46
C ASP A 887 25.16 -1.97 -22.09
N VAL A 888 25.85 -2.26 -20.99
CA VAL A 888 25.92 -3.58 -20.37
C VAL A 888 25.31 -3.47 -18.97
N THR A 889 24.17 -4.09 -18.76
CA THR A 889 23.53 -4.21 -17.46
C THR A 889 23.94 -5.51 -16.80
N VAL A 890 24.44 -5.44 -15.57
CA VAL A 890 24.77 -6.61 -14.75
C VAL A 890 23.83 -6.64 -13.56
N ASN A 891 23.06 -7.71 -13.45
CA ASN A 891 22.23 -8.03 -12.30
C ASN A 891 22.91 -9.16 -11.51
N THR A 892 23.33 -8.87 -10.28
CA THR A 892 24.03 -9.84 -9.42
C THR A 892 23.08 -10.79 -8.69
N LEU A 893 21.77 -10.74 -9.00
CA LEU A 893 20.71 -11.57 -8.42
C LEU A 893 20.72 -11.50 -6.88
N ILE A 894 20.74 -12.64 -6.19
CA ILE A 894 20.88 -12.72 -4.73
C ILE A 894 22.38 -12.58 -4.41
N SER A 895 22.78 -11.43 -3.89
CA SER A 895 24.19 -11.09 -3.61
C SER A 895 24.32 -10.04 -2.52
N GLY A 896 25.54 -9.85 -2.02
CA GLY A 896 25.90 -8.78 -1.09
C GLY A 896 26.23 -7.45 -1.78
N ASN A 897 26.15 -7.39 -3.11
CA ASN A 897 26.40 -6.17 -3.88
C ASN A 897 25.27 -5.16 -3.72
N LEU A 898 25.63 -3.90 -3.44
CA LEU A 898 24.70 -2.78 -3.37
C LEU A 898 25.25 -1.64 -4.25
N PRO A 899 24.62 -1.27 -5.38
CA PRO A 899 23.41 -1.87 -5.92
C PRO A 899 23.64 -3.26 -6.53
N SER A 900 22.58 -4.07 -6.52
CA SER A 900 22.51 -5.39 -7.16
C SER A 900 22.37 -5.33 -8.68
N VAL A 901 21.84 -4.22 -9.21
CA VAL A 901 21.74 -3.98 -10.65
C VAL A 901 22.61 -2.77 -11.02
N ILE A 902 23.61 -3.02 -11.87
CA ILE A 902 24.55 -1.99 -12.32
C ILE A 902 24.44 -1.87 -13.84
N ASN A 903 23.93 -0.72 -14.31
CA ASN A 903 23.99 -0.38 -15.73
C ASN A 903 25.31 0.35 -16.04
N GLN A 904 26.08 -0.18 -16.99
CA GLN A 904 27.37 0.36 -17.39
C GLN A 904 27.30 0.79 -18.87
N PRO A 905 27.28 2.11 -19.16
CA PRO A 905 27.30 2.57 -20.54
C PRO A 905 28.64 2.24 -21.20
N VAL A 906 28.58 1.89 -22.48
CA VAL A 906 29.77 1.67 -23.29
C VAL A 906 30.40 3.03 -23.60
N GLY A 907 31.65 3.21 -23.16
CA GLY A 907 32.41 4.43 -23.37
C GLY A 907 32.96 4.58 -24.80
N ASN A 908 34.06 5.32 -24.95
CA ASN A 908 34.71 5.52 -26.24
C ASN A 908 35.17 4.19 -26.86
N ILE A 909 34.59 3.83 -28.01
CA ILE A 909 34.93 2.62 -28.76
C ILE A 909 36.29 2.80 -29.44
N ARG A 910 37.27 1.98 -29.07
CA ARG A 910 38.60 1.97 -29.71
C ARG A 910 38.49 1.37 -31.11
N GLN A 911 39.25 1.89 -32.08
CA GLN A 911 39.24 1.38 -33.46
C GLN A 911 40.55 0.69 -33.79
N GLU A 912 40.46 -0.57 -34.23
CA GLU A 912 41.60 -1.36 -34.66
C GLU A 912 41.39 -1.88 -36.10
N ARG A 913 42.45 -1.82 -36.91
CA ARG A 913 42.42 -2.20 -38.33
C ARG A 913 43.31 -3.43 -38.55
N ARG A 914 42.82 -4.41 -39.31
CA ARG A 914 43.58 -5.63 -39.69
C ARG A 914 43.99 -6.52 -38.52
N GLN A 915 43.25 -6.51 -37.41
CA GLN A 915 43.41 -7.45 -36.31
C GLN A 915 42.50 -8.67 -36.52
N ASN A 916 42.90 -9.83 -35.97
CA ASN A 916 42.02 -10.99 -35.92
C ASN A 916 40.94 -10.74 -34.85
N ILE A 917 39.71 -11.19 -35.11
CA ILE A 917 38.63 -11.11 -34.14
C ILE A 917 38.94 -12.11 -33.01
N ASP A 918 38.86 -11.66 -31.77
CA ASP A 918 39.04 -12.52 -30.60
C ASP A 918 38.03 -13.66 -30.59
N ALA A 919 38.41 -14.80 -30.03
CA ALA A 919 37.47 -15.90 -29.85
C ALA A 919 36.39 -15.49 -28.84
N GLU A 920 35.13 -15.65 -29.24
CA GLU A 920 33.98 -15.45 -28.36
C GLU A 920 33.92 -16.57 -27.31
N GLY A 921 33.70 -16.21 -26.05
CA GLY A 921 33.67 -17.16 -24.95
C GLY A 921 33.83 -16.53 -23.57
N ASP A 922 33.71 -17.38 -22.56
CA ASP A 922 33.90 -17.01 -21.15
C ASP A 922 35.16 -17.69 -20.65
N PHE A 923 36.23 -16.92 -20.44
CA PHE A 923 37.56 -17.43 -20.13
C PHE A 923 37.88 -17.26 -18.66
N ILE A 924 38.30 -18.33 -17.97
CA ILE A 924 38.78 -18.24 -16.59
C ILE A 924 40.20 -17.67 -16.61
N ILE A 925 40.44 -16.62 -15.83
CA ILE A 925 41.75 -15.94 -15.73
C ILE A 925 42.24 -15.92 -14.28
N SER A 926 43.56 -15.95 -14.09
CA SER A 926 44.21 -15.99 -12.77
C SER A 926 44.40 -14.61 -12.14
N ASP A 927 44.56 -13.56 -12.96
CA ASP A 927 44.85 -12.21 -12.50
C ASP A 927 43.67 -11.29 -12.76
N SER A 928 43.14 -10.69 -11.70
CA SER A 928 42.07 -9.70 -11.78
C SER A 928 42.67 -8.29 -11.85
N SER A 929 42.39 -7.51 -12.89
CA SER A 929 43.01 -6.20 -13.11
C SER A 929 42.33 -5.03 -12.37
N PHE A 930 41.67 -5.30 -11.24
CA PHE A 930 40.82 -4.31 -10.54
C PHE A 930 41.59 -3.24 -9.77
N GLY A 931 42.91 -3.36 -9.62
CA GLY A 931 43.76 -2.38 -8.91
C GLY A 931 44.99 -2.00 -9.70
N THR A 932 45.38 -0.72 -9.61
CA THR A 932 46.66 -0.23 -10.13
C THR A 932 47.70 -0.30 -9.02
N GLU A 933 48.87 -0.87 -9.28
CA GLU A 933 49.96 -0.88 -8.30
C GLU A 933 50.32 0.55 -7.85
N GLY A 934 50.37 0.79 -6.54
CA GLY A 934 50.72 2.10 -5.96
C GLY A 934 49.54 3.02 -5.60
N GLU A 935 48.28 2.57 -5.79
CA GLU A 935 47.08 3.29 -5.33
C GLU A 935 46.63 2.83 -3.94
N ILE A 936 46.38 3.77 -3.03
CA ILE A 936 45.84 3.53 -1.68
C ILE A 936 44.46 4.19 -1.63
N ILE A 937 43.41 3.40 -1.46
CA ILE A 937 42.03 3.89 -1.41
C ILE A 937 41.45 3.57 -0.04
N VAL A 938 40.82 4.57 0.60
CA VAL A 938 40.02 4.38 1.82
C VAL A 938 38.59 4.75 1.50
N ASP A 939 37.70 3.79 1.65
CA ASP A 939 36.28 3.89 1.34
C ASP A 939 35.48 4.31 2.59
N ASN A 940 34.26 4.81 2.40
CA ASN A 940 33.38 5.18 3.52
C ASN A 940 32.90 3.96 4.33
N GLU A 941 32.98 2.75 3.74
CA GLU A 941 32.63 1.49 4.37
C GLU A 941 33.75 0.90 5.27
N ASP A 942 34.97 1.45 5.21
CA ASP A 942 36.10 1.00 6.03
C ASP A 942 35.96 1.45 7.49
N SER A 943 35.23 0.70 8.32
CA SER A 943 34.87 1.09 9.70
C SER A 943 36.05 1.40 10.63
N THR A 944 37.26 0.94 10.31
CA THR A 944 38.48 1.23 11.09
C THR A 944 39.22 2.49 10.61
N LEU A 945 39.02 2.88 9.35
CA LEU A 945 39.75 3.96 8.68
C LEU A 945 38.87 5.18 8.39
N PHE A 946 37.54 5.06 8.40
CA PHE A 946 36.59 6.15 8.22
C PHE A 946 35.88 6.49 9.53
N ILE A 947 35.84 7.79 9.89
CA ILE A 947 35.23 8.28 11.13
C ILE A 947 34.36 9.51 10.86
N LEU A 948 33.17 9.51 11.46
CA LEU A 948 32.26 10.64 11.49
C LEU A 948 32.35 11.37 12.84
N SER A 949 32.18 12.69 12.83
CA SER A 949 32.03 13.48 14.05
C SER A 949 30.73 13.14 14.79
N GLU A 950 30.71 13.33 16.11
CA GLU A 950 29.45 13.26 16.87
C GLU A 950 28.46 14.32 16.36
N PRO A 951 27.15 14.01 16.30
CA PRO A 951 26.14 14.96 15.87
C PRO A 951 26.03 16.11 16.88
N ASP A 952 25.82 17.33 16.38
CA ASP A 952 25.53 18.48 17.25
C ASP A 952 24.32 18.15 18.14
N VAL A 953 24.36 18.49 19.44
CA VAL A 953 23.25 18.21 20.38
C VAL A 953 21.99 18.94 19.92
N VAL A 954 21.16 18.24 19.13
CA VAL A 954 19.87 18.75 18.68
C VAL A 954 18.92 18.71 19.88
N GLY A 955 18.28 19.84 20.20
CA GLY A 955 17.34 19.93 21.32
C GLY A 955 16.23 18.88 21.24
N LEU A 956 15.57 18.60 22.38
CA LEU A 956 14.49 17.59 22.47
C LEU A 956 13.32 17.86 21.51
N LEU A 957 13.06 19.11 21.12
CA LEU A 957 11.93 19.47 20.26
C LEU A 957 12.08 18.99 18.80
N PRO A 958 13.22 19.23 18.12
CA PRO A 958 13.49 18.59 16.82
C PRO A 958 13.49 17.06 16.89
N LYS A 959 14.12 16.44 17.90
CA LYS A 959 14.09 14.98 18.10
C LYS A 959 12.68 14.42 18.37
N TRP A 960 11.78 15.25 18.91
CA TRP A 960 10.38 14.88 19.16
C TRP A 960 9.48 15.08 17.93
N LEU A 961 9.83 16.02 17.04
CA LEU A 961 9.13 16.27 15.78
C LEU A 961 9.59 15.31 14.65
N ASP A 962 10.87 14.94 14.65
CA ASP A 962 11.43 13.96 13.72
C ASP A 962 11.25 12.55 14.31
N LYS A 963 10.18 11.86 13.93
CA LYS A 963 10.01 10.42 14.19
C LYS A 963 11.04 9.66 13.36
N VAL A 964 12.25 9.47 13.89
CA VAL A 964 13.20 8.53 13.29
C VAL A 964 12.56 7.14 13.40
N GLU A 965 11.91 6.70 12.33
CA GLU A 965 11.57 5.29 12.16
C GLU A 965 12.89 4.54 12.13
N ASP A 966 13.05 3.62 13.07
CA ASP A 966 14.18 2.70 13.14
C ASP A 966 14.05 1.75 11.95
N THR A 967 14.53 2.15 10.78
CA THR A 967 14.56 1.26 9.62
C THR A 967 15.57 0.17 9.94
N SER A 968 15.15 -1.09 9.89
CA SER A 968 15.99 -2.28 10.16
C SER A 968 17.22 -2.44 9.24
N PHE A 969 17.45 -1.51 8.32
CA PHE A 969 18.53 -1.50 7.34
C PHE A 969 19.45 -0.28 7.53
N LYS A 970 20.76 -0.48 7.35
CA LYS A 970 21.82 0.55 7.52
C LYS A 970 21.64 1.77 6.59
N TYR A 971 21.21 1.54 5.35
CA TYR A 971 21.11 2.57 4.32
C TYR A 971 19.70 3.12 4.23
N SER A 972 19.58 4.45 4.13
CA SER A 972 18.29 5.12 4.05
C SER A 972 18.21 6.11 2.90
N GLY A 973 16.98 6.46 2.59
CA GLY A 973 16.61 7.42 1.56
C GLY A 973 16.96 8.84 1.96
N VAL A 974 17.73 9.56 1.13
CA VAL A 974 18.12 10.95 1.38
C VAL A 974 17.55 11.89 0.32
N SER A 975 16.96 13.00 0.76
CA SER A 975 16.39 14.00 -0.16
C SER A 975 17.26 15.23 -0.34
N SER A 976 17.54 15.56 -1.59
CA SER A 976 18.20 16.82 -1.98
C SER A 976 17.39 18.07 -1.63
N TRP A 977 16.06 17.98 -1.42
CA TRP A 977 15.22 19.14 -1.05
C TRP A 977 15.20 19.43 0.45
N ARG A 978 15.37 18.40 1.29
CA ARG A 978 15.36 18.53 2.75
C ARG A 978 16.43 17.62 3.36
N PRO A 979 17.73 17.80 3.10
CA PRO A 979 18.76 16.84 3.53
C PRO A 979 18.83 16.62 5.06
N PRO A 980 19.36 15.46 5.49
CA PRO A 980 19.37 15.04 6.91
C PRO A 980 20.29 15.92 7.77
N LEU A 981 19.99 16.03 9.06
CA LEU A 981 20.77 16.86 10.00
C LEU A 981 22.03 16.16 10.54
N GLU A 982 22.09 14.84 10.40
CA GLU A 982 23.19 13.97 10.82
C GLU A 982 23.68 13.19 9.60
N TRP A 983 24.96 12.79 9.61
CA TRP A 983 25.54 11.98 8.54
C TRP A 983 24.77 10.67 8.38
N THR A 984 24.12 10.52 7.23
CA THR A 984 23.19 9.43 6.96
C THR A 984 23.72 8.59 5.79
N ALA A 985 23.88 7.28 6.00
CA ALA A 985 24.37 6.37 4.97
C ALA A 985 23.30 6.12 3.91
N THR A 986 23.69 6.17 2.63
CA THR A 986 22.81 5.88 1.50
C THR A 986 23.59 5.17 0.39
N THR A 987 22.90 4.55 -0.58
CA THR A 987 23.55 3.88 -1.73
C THR A 987 23.11 4.48 -3.05
N ASN A 988 24.04 4.55 -4.00
CA ASN A 988 23.77 5.01 -5.36
C ASN A 988 24.77 4.39 -6.34
N ALA A 989 24.38 4.19 -7.60
CA ALA A 989 25.27 3.60 -8.61
C ALA A 989 26.44 4.53 -8.95
N ASN A 990 26.27 5.82 -8.67
CA ASN A 990 27.25 6.87 -8.92
C ASN A 990 28.32 6.99 -7.82
N TYR A 991 28.14 6.40 -6.64
CA TYR A 991 29.15 6.45 -5.56
C TYR A 991 30.30 5.48 -5.82
N TYR A 992 31.44 5.72 -5.18
CA TYR A 992 32.51 4.73 -5.17
C TYR A 992 32.12 3.55 -4.28
N GLY A 993 32.73 2.40 -4.57
CA GLY A 993 32.55 1.19 -3.79
C GLY A 993 32.93 -0.04 -4.57
N LYS A 994 33.75 -0.91 -3.96
CA LYS A 994 34.18 -2.17 -4.59
C LYS A 994 33.00 -3.15 -4.71
N TYR A 995 32.20 -3.26 -3.65
CA TYR A 995 31.06 -4.17 -3.55
C TYR A 995 29.77 -3.42 -3.17
N ILE A 996 29.90 -2.45 -2.27
CA ILE A 996 28.83 -1.58 -1.79
C ILE A 996 29.18 -0.16 -2.22
N ARG A 997 28.44 0.39 -3.20
CA ARG A 997 28.54 1.77 -3.67
C ARG A 997 27.68 2.67 -2.80
N SER A 998 28.30 3.23 -1.77
CA SER A 998 27.61 3.99 -0.73
C SER A 998 28.31 5.31 -0.43
N ALA A 999 27.60 6.20 0.25
CA ALA A 999 28.17 7.42 0.76
C ALA A 999 27.36 7.89 1.98
N TYR A 1000 27.96 8.76 2.79
CA TYR A 1000 27.25 9.48 3.85
C TYR A 1000 26.84 10.86 3.36
N VAL A 1001 25.57 11.24 3.56
CA VAL A 1001 25.04 12.55 3.17
C VAL A 1001 24.57 13.31 4.40
N ILE A 1002 24.84 14.62 4.41
CA ILE A 1002 24.39 15.55 5.46
C ILE A 1002 23.94 16.87 4.85
N LYS A 1003 23.08 17.60 5.55
CA LYS A 1003 22.76 19.00 5.26
C LYS A 1003 23.98 19.89 5.47
N SER A 1004 24.18 20.84 4.56
CA SER A 1004 25.22 21.84 4.70
C SER A 1004 25.03 22.69 5.97
N GLY A 1005 26.13 22.89 6.68
CA GLY A 1005 26.21 23.59 7.96
C GLY A 1005 27.34 24.61 8.02
N ASN A 1006 27.78 24.92 9.23
CA ASN A 1006 28.85 25.87 9.52
C ASN A 1006 30.24 25.20 9.60
N GLY A 1007 30.36 23.91 9.28
CA GLY A 1007 31.60 23.13 9.39
C GLY A 1007 31.78 22.39 10.72
N SER A 1008 30.78 22.38 11.63
CA SER A 1008 30.85 21.69 12.93
C SER A 1008 30.98 20.17 12.80
N GLN A 1009 30.32 19.58 11.81
CA GLN A 1009 30.32 18.14 11.57
C GLN A 1009 31.28 17.78 10.44
N THR A 1010 32.03 16.70 10.61
CA THR A 1010 33.09 16.28 9.71
C THR A 1010 33.08 14.78 9.43
N ALA A 1011 33.65 14.41 8.28
CA ALA A 1011 33.94 13.04 7.88
C ALA A 1011 35.46 12.92 7.64
N THR A 1012 36.13 11.95 8.26
CA THR A 1012 37.59 11.82 8.26
C THR A 1012 38.03 10.45 7.76
N TRP A 1013 38.85 10.43 6.72
CA TRP A 1013 39.55 9.24 6.23
C TRP A 1013 40.97 9.19 6.82
N LYS A 1014 41.32 8.07 7.45
CA LYS A 1014 42.65 7.74 7.98
C LYS A 1014 43.36 6.85 6.99
N ILE A 1015 44.32 7.40 6.26
CA ILE A 1015 44.97 6.71 5.14
C ILE A 1015 46.37 6.26 5.58
N PRO A 1016 46.63 4.95 5.69
CA PRO A 1016 47.96 4.45 6.02
C PRO A 1016 48.90 4.68 4.83
N VAL A 1017 49.96 5.46 5.03
CA VAL A 1017 50.97 5.79 4.02
C VAL A 1017 52.16 4.82 4.19
N PRO A 1018 52.38 3.88 3.25
CA PRO A 1018 53.34 2.79 3.44
C PRO A 1018 54.80 3.23 3.28
N SER A 1019 55.06 4.34 2.61
CA SER A 1019 56.42 4.82 2.34
C SER A 1019 56.44 6.34 2.23
N GLU A 1020 57.53 6.95 2.67
CA GLU A 1020 57.72 8.39 2.49
C GLU A 1020 57.80 8.77 1.00
N GLY A 1021 57.18 9.90 0.63
CA GLY A 1021 57.21 10.43 -0.74
C GLY A 1021 56.12 11.44 -1.05
N THR A 1022 56.05 11.86 -2.32
CA THR A 1022 55.01 12.73 -2.84
C THR A 1022 53.84 11.91 -3.36
N TYR A 1023 52.63 12.24 -2.92
CA TYR A 1023 51.39 11.59 -3.29
C TYR A 1023 50.41 12.58 -3.92
N ASP A 1024 49.76 12.16 -5.00
CA ASP A 1024 48.57 12.84 -5.52
C ASP A 1024 47.35 12.36 -4.73
N ALA A 1025 46.67 13.30 -4.08
CA ALA A 1025 45.43 13.01 -3.35
C ALA A 1025 44.22 13.29 -4.23
N TYR A 1026 43.25 12.38 -4.20
CA TYR A 1026 42.00 12.47 -4.95
C TYR A 1026 40.81 12.20 -4.03
N TYR A 1027 39.69 12.86 -4.31
CA TYR A 1027 38.41 12.56 -3.69
C TYR A 1027 37.41 12.15 -4.77
N TYR A 1028 36.53 11.21 -4.45
CA TYR A 1028 35.53 10.73 -5.39
C TYR A 1028 34.29 11.63 -5.37
N VAL A 1029 34.11 12.42 -6.42
CA VAL A 1029 33.02 13.40 -6.55
C VAL A 1029 31.80 12.77 -7.20
N SER A 1030 30.67 12.79 -6.50
CA SER A 1030 29.34 12.57 -7.05
C SER A 1030 28.56 13.89 -7.10
N LYS A 1031 27.94 14.22 -8.25
CA LYS A 1031 27.16 15.47 -8.37
C LYS A 1031 25.70 15.23 -8.02
N ASP A 1032 25.19 16.02 -7.08
CA ASP A 1032 23.77 16.01 -6.70
C ASP A 1032 22.88 16.62 -7.81
N ASN A 1033 21.61 16.24 -7.80
CA ASN A 1033 20.55 16.75 -8.67
C ASN A 1033 20.41 18.28 -8.60
N GLU A 1034 20.73 18.93 -7.47
CA GLU A 1034 20.77 20.39 -7.38
C GLU A 1034 21.74 21.02 -8.40
N LEU A 1035 22.91 20.41 -8.64
CA LEU A 1035 23.87 20.86 -9.66
C LEU A 1035 23.44 20.47 -11.08
N ARG A 1036 22.69 19.37 -11.24
CA ARG A 1036 22.23 18.88 -12.56
C ARG A 1036 21.07 19.69 -13.12
N TYR A 1037 20.16 20.19 -12.27
CA TYR A 1037 18.95 20.88 -12.70
C TYR A 1037 18.97 22.41 -12.52
N ASN A 1038 19.95 22.96 -11.78
CA ASN A 1038 20.04 24.39 -11.54
C ASN A 1038 21.40 24.95 -11.99
N ASP A 1039 21.42 25.53 -13.20
CA ASP A 1039 22.59 26.20 -13.78
C ASP A 1039 23.07 27.43 -12.99
N ARG A 1040 22.47 27.78 -11.85
CA ARG A 1040 22.96 28.86 -10.97
C ARG A 1040 23.52 28.34 -9.65
N ALA A 1041 23.37 27.04 -9.35
CA ALA A 1041 23.93 26.45 -8.15
C ALA A 1041 25.46 26.47 -8.19
N GLN A 1042 26.07 26.81 -7.05
CA GLN A 1042 27.52 26.80 -6.84
C GLN A 1042 27.80 26.31 -5.42
N GLY A 1043 28.80 25.43 -5.27
CA GLY A 1043 29.28 24.98 -3.98
C GLY A 1043 30.67 24.38 -4.08
N GLU A 1044 31.36 24.42 -2.96
CA GLU A 1044 32.72 23.93 -2.82
C GLU A 1044 32.75 23.01 -1.60
N TYR A 1045 33.32 21.82 -1.76
CA TYR A 1045 33.63 20.95 -0.63
C TYR A 1045 34.96 21.38 -0.03
N ARG A 1046 35.01 21.50 1.29
CA ARG A 1046 36.18 21.96 2.04
C ARG A 1046 36.82 20.80 2.78
N PHE A 1047 38.10 20.59 2.51
CA PHE A 1047 38.90 19.52 3.08
C PHE A 1047 40.02 20.11 3.93
N ARG A 1048 40.45 19.34 4.94
CA ARG A 1048 41.67 19.57 5.70
C ARG A 1048 42.53 18.32 5.62
N ILE A 1049 43.72 18.46 5.04
CA ILE A 1049 44.73 17.40 4.93
C ILE A 1049 45.73 17.59 6.07
N ARG A 1050 45.96 16.56 6.88
CA ARG A 1050 46.86 16.62 8.04
C ARG A 1050 47.69 15.37 8.17
N GLN A 1051 48.98 15.53 8.47
CA GLN A 1051 49.85 14.46 8.97
C GLN A 1051 50.71 15.04 10.11
N GLY A 1052 50.53 14.55 11.34
CA GLY A 1052 51.12 15.18 12.53
C GLY A 1052 50.44 16.50 12.95
N GLU A 1053 51.25 17.54 13.20
CA GLU A 1053 50.79 18.91 13.56
C GLU A 1053 50.56 19.82 12.34
N GLU A 1054 51.09 19.46 11.17
CA GLU A 1054 50.94 20.23 9.93
C GLU A 1054 49.58 19.95 9.27
N SER A 1055 48.86 21.02 8.94
CA SER A 1055 47.52 20.96 8.38
C SER A 1055 47.39 21.94 7.21
N GLU A 1056 46.90 21.46 6.07
CA GLU A 1056 46.64 22.25 4.87
C GLU A 1056 45.16 22.18 4.50
N ASP A 1057 44.57 23.30 4.10
CA ASP A 1057 43.19 23.34 3.62
C ASP A 1057 43.15 23.15 2.09
N ALA A 1058 42.20 22.35 1.61
CA ALA A 1058 41.95 22.13 0.19
C ALA A 1058 40.45 22.27 -0.13
N TYR A 1059 40.15 22.48 -1.41
CA TYR A 1059 38.77 22.67 -1.85
C TYR A 1059 38.52 22.08 -3.23
N ILE A 1060 37.34 21.48 -3.41
CA ILE A 1060 36.85 21.02 -4.71
C ILE A 1060 35.66 21.88 -5.12
N ASN A 1061 35.78 22.56 -6.25
CA ASN A 1061 34.66 23.26 -6.85
C ASN A 1061 33.80 22.28 -7.67
N LEU A 1062 32.69 21.86 -7.08
CA LEU A 1062 31.83 20.78 -7.61
C LEU A 1062 31.25 21.04 -8.98
N ARG A 1063 31.19 22.31 -9.40
CA ARG A 1063 30.70 22.66 -10.72
C ARG A 1063 31.74 22.46 -11.81
N LYS A 1064 33.03 22.68 -11.48
CA LYS A 1064 34.16 22.50 -12.40
C LYS A 1064 34.70 21.07 -12.39
N ALA A 1065 34.62 20.39 -11.25
CA ALA A 1065 35.06 19.01 -11.09
C ALA A 1065 34.34 18.06 -12.03
N ASN A 1066 35.01 17.00 -12.48
CA ASN A 1066 34.35 15.89 -13.17
C ASN A 1066 33.66 14.97 -12.15
N GLU A 1067 32.69 14.17 -12.60
CA GLU A 1067 32.19 13.07 -11.77
C GLU A 1067 33.27 11.96 -11.70
N GLY A 1068 33.46 11.37 -10.53
CA GLY A 1068 34.51 10.39 -10.25
C GLY A 1068 35.72 10.99 -9.52
N TRP A 1069 36.90 10.41 -9.73
CA TRP A 1069 38.13 10.84 -9.05
C TRP A 1069 38.58 12.23 -9.49
N GLU A 1070 38.47 13.21 -8.59
CA GLU A 1070 38.95 14.59 -8.78
C GLU A 1070 40.16 14.85 -7.87
N GLN A 1071 41.18 15.51 -8.40
CA GLN A 1071 42.42 15.76 -7.65
C GLN A 1071 42.18 16.84 -6.58
N LEU A 1072 42.52 16.52 -5.33
CA LEU A 1072 42.55 17.46 -4.20
C LEU A 1072 43.82 18.32 -4.24
N GLY A 1073 44.96 17.69 -4.53
CA GLY A 1073 46.26 18.34 -4.52
C GLY A 1073 47.41 17.33 -4.50
N VAL A 1074 48.62 17.86 -4.38
CA VAL A 1074 49.88 17.11 -4.31
C VAL A 1074 50.46 17.35 -2.93
N TYR A 1075 50.66 16.29 -2.15
CA TYR A 1075 51.12 16.38 -0.77
C TYR A 1075 52.34 15.51 -0.55
N TYR A 1076 53.24 15.96 0.32
CA TYR A 1076 54.35 15.14 0.80
C TYR A 1076 53.91 14.45 2.08
N PHE A 1077 54.00 13.11 2.10
CA PHE A 1077 53.67 12.33 3.29
C PHE A 1077 54.86 11.49 3.74
N VAL A 1078 55.08 11.41 5.06
CA VAL A 1078 55.97 10.43 5.70
C VAL A 1078 55.24 9.09 5.88
N ALA A 1079 56.00 8.02 6.14
CA ALA A 1079 55.45 6.68 6.35
C ALA A 1079 54.74 6.57 7.73
N ASP A 1080 53.50 7.04 7.80
CA ASP A 1080 52.59 6.95 8.96
C ASP A 1080 51.12 7.00 8.47
N THR A 1081 50.28 7.90 9.01
CA THR A 1081 48.85 7.99 8.69
C THR A 1081 48.51 9.43 8.28
N ALA A 1082 48.00 9.60 7.07
CA ALA A 1082 47.44 10.87 6.61
C ALA A 1082 45.95 10.96 6.99
N TYR A 1083 45.50 12.13 7.42
CA TYR A 1083 44.11 12.42 7.73
C TYR A 1083 43.56 13.38 6.69
N ILE A 1084 42.53 12.96 5.98
CA ILE A 1084 41.78 13.84 5.08
C ILE A 1084 40.40 14.03 5.72
N THR A 1085 40.05 15.28 6.08
CA THR A 1085 38.81 15.61 6.77
C THR A 1085 37.93 16.51 5.90
N LEU A 1086 36.75 16.05 5.52
CA LEU A 1086 35.70 16.84 4.87
C LEU A 1086 34.80 17.49 5.92
N THR A 1087 34.49 18.78 5.77
CA THR A 1087 33.52 19.48 6.63
C THR A 1087 32.16 19.58 5.96
N ASN A 1088 31.08 19.72 6.75
CA ASN A 1088 29.75 20.00 6.21
C ASN A 1088 29.55 21.45 5.73
N GLU A 1089 30.60 22.28 5.66
CA GLU A 1089 30.50 23.66 5.19
C GLU A 1089 30.41 23.72 3.66
N CYS A 1090 29.21 24.00 3.13
CA CYS A 1090 28.99 24.16 1.70
C CYS A 1090 27.84 25.13 1.40
N LYS A 1091 27.84 25.73 0.21
CA LYS A 1091 26.74 26.60 -0.27
C LYS A 1091 25.58 25.81 -0.89
N LEU A 1092 25.79 24.54 -1.24
CA LEU A 1092 24.72 23.64 -1.68
C LEU A 1092 23.85 23.22 -0.49
N ARG A 1093 22.76 22.51 -0.75
CA ARG A 1093 21.87 22.01 0.31
C ARG A 1093 22.51 20.90 1.15
N SER A 1094 23.37 20.09 0.53
CA SER A 1094 23.99 18.92 1.16
C SER A 1094 25.48 18.78 0.83
N VAL A 1095 26.15 17.99 1.68
CA VAL A 1095 27.53 17.52 1.51
C VAL A 1095 27.52 16.00 1.55
N THR A 1096 28.31 15.38 0.67
CA THR A 1096 28.45 13.92 0.53
C THR A 1096 29.87 13.51 0.93
N ALA A 1097 30.02 12.45 1.72
CA ALA A 1097 31.30 11.83 2.07
C ALA A 1097 31.33 10.42 1.46
N ASP A 1098 32.22 10.22 0.49
CA ASP A 1098 32.37 9.02 -0.33
C ASP A 1098 33.77 8.43 -0.07
N ALA A 1099 34.63 8.28 -1.08
CA ALA A 1099 35.99 7.74 -0.93
C ALA A 1099 37.13 8.72 -1.22
N VAL A 1100 38.33 8.39 -0.72
CA VAL A 1100 39.59 9.12 -0.95
C VAL A 1100 40.68 8.18 -1.45
N LYS A 1101 41.50 8.66 -2.40
CA LYS A 1101 42.61 7.91 -3.01
C LYS A 1101 43.92 8.69 -2.94
N LEU A 1102 45.01 8.00 -2.59
CA LEU A 1102 46.39 8.48 -2.75
C LEU A 1102 47.11 7.68 -3.82
N VAL A 1103 47.81 8.35 -4.73
CA VAL A 1103 48.65 7.73 -5.77
C VAL A 1103 50.07 8.22 -5.58
N LYS A 1104 51.03 7.30 -5.38
CA LYS A 1104 52.44 7.68 -5.24
C LYS A 1104 52.99 8.14 -6.59
N ARG A 1105 53.70 9.26 -6.61
CA ARG A 1105 54.39 9.78 -7.81
C ARG A 1105 55.73 9.10 -8.09
#